data_AF-J3MH07-F1
#
_entry.id   AF-J3MH07-F1
#
_cell.length_a   1.000
_cell.length_b   1.000
_cell.length_c   1.000
_cell.angle_alpha   90.00
_cell.angle_beta   90.00
_cell.angle_gamma   90.00
#
_symmetry.space_group_name_H-M   'P 1'
#
loop_
_entity.id
_entity.type
_entity.pdbx_description
1 polymer ?
#
loop_
_entity_poly.entity_id
_entity_poly.type
_entity_poly.pdbx_seq_one_letter_code
_entity_poly.pdbx_strand_id
1 'polypeptide(L)'
;MCTRTKYSLPLKEESHQPSVCWAQGGCHPSRSFELAHCSRCRIDWLQRDGILLLEVDRVLRPGGYFVYSSPEAYAMDPINRNIWRKMSDLARRMCWQIASKEDQTVIWVKPLTNECYMKREQGTLPPMCDRDDDPDAAWNVPMKACVTPYSERVHMVKGSNLLPWPQRLTTPPPRLEELGISSNNFSEDNEIWHSRVIQYWKLMKSEIQKDSFRNVMDMSANLGGFAASLRKKDVWVMNVVPSAESGKLKIIYDRGLVGTIHNWCESFSTYPRTYDLLHAWLLLSEIEKQGCSVEDLLIEMDRIMRPHGYAIIRDKVAVISYIKKLLPALRWDDWSSEVKPKNGRGRRCRPAPRGGAGAPRPPPCNCMVLVRAAAAVGRRTMAAAGPPKEGAPRSSSSPLLHHHHQRHRLPSPVRSLLALEDPRSPSASASYRILVAVVACLLVAALVSALVSAPSVWSRLNSPYLCRKDGIRLHCPGVNERGSLWENPHAAAASWKPCAERRSDEISDLVPENETSGYIFIHAEGGLNQQRIAICNAVAIAKIMNATLILPVLKQDQIWKDQTKFEDIFDVDYFINYLKDDVRIVREIPEWFTEKDELFTSIKRTVKNIPKYASAQFYIDNVLPRIKEKKIMSIKPFVDRLGYDNVPMEINRLRCRVNYHALKFLPEIEEMADKLATRMRNRTGSVNPYMALHLRFEKGMVGLSFCDFAGTRDEKAMMAEYRQKQWPRRYKNGSHLWPLALEKRKEGRCPLEPGEIGIILRAMGYTKETQIYVASGQVYGGGNRMAPLRNMFPNLVTKEDLASKEEIEHFKKHVTSLAALDFLVCLKSDVFVMTHGGNFAKLIIGFRRYMGRHRLKSIKPDKGLMSKFFGDPYMPWATFVEDVMITHQTRTGLPESTFPHYDLWENPLTPCMCRA
;
A
#
# COMPACT_ATOMS: atom_id res chain seq x y z
N MET A 1 35.27 -2.44 9.44
CA MET A 1 36.29 -2.22 8.39
C MET A 1 35.67 -2.17 6.99
N CYS A 2 34.49 -1.56 6.80
CA CYS A 2 33.81 -1.44 5.49
C CYS A 2 33.61 0.03 5.13
N THR A 3 34.71 0.75 4.95
CA THR A 3 34.73 2.11 4.37
C THR A 3 35.80 2.13 3.30
N ARG A 4 35.44 1.68 2.09
CA ARG A 4 36.02 2.03 0.79
C ARG A 4 35.30 1.20 -0.29
N THR A 5 34.49 1.90 -1.06
CA THR A 5 33.54 1.52 -2.12
C THR A 5 33.93 0.33 -3.01
N LYS A 6 33.24 -0.80 -2.81
CA LYS A 6 32.70 -1.67 -3.87
C LYS A 6 31.18 -1.52 -3.82
N TYR A 7 30.55 -1.05 -4.90
CA TYR A 7 29.11 -0.83 -4.93
C TYR A 7 28.43 -2.19 -4.95
N SER A 8 27.63 -2.48 -3.91
CA SER A 8 26.81 -3.67 -3.80
C SER A 8 25.34 -3.25 -3.87
N LEU A 9 24.50 -4.02 -4.56
CA LEU A 9 23.04 -3.85 -4.50
C LEU A 9 22.50 -4.66 -3.30
N PRO A 10 22.08 -4.02 -2.20
CA PRO A 10 21.45 -4.72 -1.09
C PRO A 10 19.98 -5.01 -1.43
N LEU A 11 19.66 -6.29 -1.61
CA LEU A 11 18.30 -6.75 -1.81
C LEU A 11 17.70 -7.04 -0.43
N LYS A 12 17.17 -6.01 0.25
CA LYS A 12 16.48 -6.18 1.53
C LYS A 12 15.09 -5.53 1.45
N GLU A 13 14.07 -6.32 1.77
CA GLU A 13 12.64 -5.95 1.74
C GLU A 13 12.29 -4.82 2.73
N GLU A 14 13.20 -4.50 3.67
CA GLU A 14 13.03 -3.44 4.69
C GLU A 14 13.39 -2.03 4.21
N SER A 15 13.94 -1.87 3.00
CA SER A 15 14.16 -0.55 2.40
C SER A 15 13.09 -0.28 1.34
N HIS A 16 12.39 0.85 1.45
CA HIS A 16 11.30 1.24 0.55
C HIS A 16 11.72 1.45 -0.92
N GLN A 17 13.02 1.59 -1.22
CA GLN A 17 13.49 1.81 -2.59
C GLN A 17 13.46 0.55 -3.47
N PRO A 18 14.01 -0.61 -3.07
CA PRO A 18 13.95 -1.81 -3.91
C PRO A 18 12.51 -2.21 -4.24
N SER A 19 11.56 -2.17 -3.30
CA SER A 19 10.17 -2.58 -3.55
C SER A 19 9.44 -1.72 -4.60
N VAL A 20 9.74 -0.43 -4.71
CA VAL A 20 9.21 0.44 -5.78
C VAL A 20 9.86 0.10 -7.13
N CYS A 21 11.16 -0.18 -7.13
CA CYS A 21 11.91 -0.56 -8.33
C CYS A 21 11.46 -1.89 -8.96
N TRP A 22 10.97 -2.83 -8.14
CA TRP A 22 10.48 -4.12 -8.60
C TRP A 22 9.01 -4.09 -9.06
N ALA A 23 8.24 -3.07 -8.66
CA ALA A 23 6.81 -2.97 -8.96
C ALA A 23 6.49 -2.16 -10.23
N GLN A 24 7.36 -1.24 -10.67
CA GLN A 24 7.09 -0.28 -11.75
C GLN A 24 8.03 -0.37 -12.99
N GLY A 25 8.90 -1.38 -13.07
CA GLY A 25 9.92 -1.47 -14.13
C GLY A 25 11.26 -0.89 -13.66
N GLY A 26 12.35 -1.63 -13.90
CA GLY A 26 13.60 -1.51 -13.14
C GLY A 26 14.23 -0.12 -13.07
N CYS A 27 14.57 0.35 -11.87
CA CYS A 27 15.15 1.68 -11.58
C CYS A 27 16.58 1.93 -12.08
N HIS A 28 17.25 0.93 -12.66
CA HIS A 28 18.68 0.98 -12.96
C HIS A 28 18.95 0.64 -14.42
N PRO A 29 19.84 1.35 -15.12
CA PRO A 29 20.30 0.96 -16.46
C PRO A 29 21.00 -0.42 -16.42
N SER A 30 21.18 -1.04 -17.59
CA SER A 30 21.95 -2.28 -17.66
C SER A 30 23.38 -2.07 -17.19
N ARG A 31 24.02 -3.15 -16.73
CA ARG A 31 25.46 -3.13 -16.38
C ARG A 31 25.80 -2.05 -15.33
N SER A 32 24.93 -1.84 -14.36
CA SER A 32 25.10 -0.81 -13.32
C SER A 32 25.97 -1.28 -12.14
N PHE A 33 25.96 -2.58 -11.83
CA PHE A 33 26.57 -3.11 -10.60
C PHE A 33 27.58 -4.24 -10.90
N GLU A 34 28.63 -4.33 -10.09
CA GLU A 34 29.56 -5.47 -10.09
C GLU A 34 29.09 -6.63 -9.21
N LEU A 35 28.26 -6.34 -8.19
CA LEU A 35 27.76 -7.33 -7.26
C LEU A 35 26.34 -7.00 -6.76
N ALA A 36 25.48 -8.02 -6.74
CA ALA A 36 24.17 -7.98 -6.09
C ALA A 36 24.14 -8.98 -4.94
N HIS A 37 23.65 -8.56 -3.78
CA HIS A 37 23.61 -9.41 -2.59
C HIS A 37 22.21 -9.46 -2.01
N CYS A 38 21.72 -10.68 -1.86
CA CYS A 38 20.49 -11.01 -1.17
C CYS A 38 20.79 -11.78 0.12
N SER A 39 20.58 -11.13 1.27
CA SER A 39 20.71 -11.76 2.58
C SER A 39 19.34 -11.93 3.23
N ARG A 40 18.95 -13.19 3.48
CA ARG A 40 17.65 -13.55 4.08
C ARG A 40 16.45 -12.94 3.34
N CYS A 41 16.55 -12.71 2.03
CA CYS A 41 15.43 -12.15 1.30
C CYS A 41 14.35 -13.22 1.17
N ARG A 42 13.11 -12.85 1.50
CA ARG A 42 11.92 -13.69 1.26
C ARG A 42 11.38 -13.48 -0.16
N ILE A 43 12.30 -13.20 -1.10
CA ILE A 43 11.98 -12.97 -2.50
C ILE A 43 11.79 -14.33 -3.17
N ASP A 44 10.64 -14.52 -3.81
CA ASP A 44 10.43 -15.67 -4.69
C ASP A 44 11.14 -15.40 -6.04
N TRP A 45 12.40 -15.83 -6.11
CA TRP A 45 13.25 -15.72 -7.30
C TRP A 45 12.72 -16.52 -8.50
N LEU A 46 11.75 -17.41 -8.29
CA LEU A 46 11.17 -18.27 -9.33
C LEU A 46 9.84 -17.73 -9.85
N GLN A 47 9.28 -16.66 -9.25
CA GLN A 47 8.01 -16.11 -9.72
C GLN A 47 8.15 -15.59 -11.15
N ARG A 48 7.04 -15.63 -11.91
CA ARG A 48 6.92 -15.05 -13.26
C ARG A 48 8.12 -15.41 -14.15
N ASP A 49 8.41 -16.71 -14.24
CA ASP A 49 9.52 -17.26 -15.03
C ASP A 49 10.92 -16.74 -14.66
N GLY A 50 11.10 -16.37 -13.38
CA GLY A 50 12.39 -15.91 -12.88
C GLY A 50 12.71 -14.46 -13.21
N ILE A 51 11.70 -13.65 -13.51
CA ILE A 51 11.85 -12.24 -13.95
C ILE A 51 12.75 -11.40 -13.02
N LEU A 52 12.72 -11.67 -11.71
CA LEU A 52 13.54 -10.95 -10.74
C LEU A 52 15.02 -11.31 -10.85
N LEU A 53 15.35 -12.58 -11.10
CA LEU A 53 16.72 -13.02 -11.32
C LEU A 53 17.25 -12.53 -12.66
N LEU A 54 16.38 -12.44 -13.67
CA LEU A 54 16.70 -11.87 -14.99
C LEU A 54 16.97 -10.37 -14.94
N GLU A 55 16.27 -9.64 -14.08
CA GLU A 55 16.58 -8.24 -13.84
C GLU A 55 17.91 -8.07 -13.09
N VAL A 56 18.22 -8.95 -12.12
CA VAL A 56 19.58 -9.00 -11.52
C VAL A 56 20.63 -9.25 -12.61
N ASP A 57 20.36 -10.16 -13.55
CA ASP A 57 21.22 -10.38 -14.71
C ASP A 57 21.43 -9.11 -15.53
N ARG A 58 20.36 -8.42 -15.93
CA ARG A 58 20.44 -7.20 -16.74
C ARG A 58 21.28 -6.10 -16.07
N VAL A 59 21.11 -5.88 -14.77
CA VAL A 59 21.81 -4.81 -14.04
C VAL A 59 23.25 -5.18 -13.64
N LEU A 60 23.62 -6.47 -13.63
CA LEU A 60 24.99 -6.90 -13.39
C LEU A 60 25.88 -6.73 -14.63
N ARG A 61 27.09 -6.22 -14.41
CA ARG A 61 28.15 -6.15 -15.44
C ARG A 61 28.60 -7.58 -15.84
N PRO A 62 29.20 -7.76 -17.03
CA PRO A 62 29.85 -9.03 -17.38
C PRO A 62 30.85 -9.46 -16.30
N GLY A 63 30.80 -10.72 -15.88
CA GLY A 63 31.59 -11.23 -14.75
C GLY A 63 31.12 -10.77 -13.36
N GLY A 64 29.97 -10.11 -13.26
CA GLY A 64 29.38 -9.68 -11.99
C GLY A 64 28.90 -10.85 -11.13
N TYR A 65 28.79 -10.59 -9.83
CA TYR A 65 28.47 -11.63 -8.84
C TYR A 65 27.07 -11.46 -8.25
N PHE A 66 26.35 -12.57 -8.09
CA PHE A 66 25.13 -12.62 -7.28
C PHE A 66 25.37 -13.48 -6.05
N VAL A 67 25.24 -12.88 -4.88
CA VAL A 67 25.38 -13.55 -3.59
C VAL A 67 23.99 -13.79 -3.01
N TYR A 68 23.68 -15.03 -2.69
CA TYR A 68 22.44 -15.44 -2.03
C TYR A 68 22.75 -16.16 -0.73
N SER A 69 22.24 -15.64 0.38
CA SER A 69 22.41 -16.23 1.71
C SER A 69 21.05 -16.53 2.35
N SER A 70 20.74 -17.81 2.56
CA SER A 70 19.58 -18.26 3.35
C SER A 70 19.95 -18.54 4.82
N PRO A 71 19.01 -18.41 5.78
CA PRO A 71 19.26 -18.83 7.15
C PRO A 71 19.55 -20.34 7.29
N GLU A 72 20.50 -20.72 8.14
CA GLU A 72 20.88 -22.12 8.44
C GLU A 72 19.71 -22.99 8.89
N ALA A 73 18.73 -22.42 9.59
CA ALA A 73 17.53 -23.13 10.05
C ALA A 73 16.74 -23.82 8.90
N TYR A 74 16.95 -23.40 7.65
CA TYR A 74 16.29 -23.93 6.47
C TYR A 74 17.12 -24.96 5.69
N ALA A 75 18.34 -25.28 6.12
CA ALA A 75 19.25 -26.20 5.41
C ALA A 75 18.66 -27.62 5.24
N MET A 76 17.86 -28.05 6.21
CA MET A 76 17.23 -29.38 6.23
C MET A 76 15.78 -29.38 5.72
N ASP A 77 15.21 -28.22 5.39
CA ASP A 77 13.82 -28.12 4.93
C ASP A 77 13.66 -28.62 3.48
N PRO A 78 12.82 -29.64 3.21
CA PRO A 78 12.56 -30.15 1.87
C PRO A 78 12.07 -29.09 0.88
N ILE A 79 11.29 -28.10 1.34
CA ILE A 79 10.76 -27.02 0.49
C ILE A 79 11.91 -26.12 0.02
N ASN A 80 12.75 -25.66 0.95
CA ASN A 80 13.91 -24.84 0.63
C ASN A 80 14.92 -25.58 -0.27
N ARG A 81 15.13 -26.88 -0.08
CA ARG A 81 15.95 -27.69 -1.00
C ARG A 81 15.39 -27.73 -2.42
N ASN A 82 14.07 -27.81 -2.56
CA ASN A 82 13.41 -27.77 -3.86
C ASN A 82 13.51 -26.39 -4.53
N ILE A 83 13.34 -25.31 -3.76
CA ILE A 83 13.53 -23.92 -4.23
C ILE A 83 14.98 -23.73 -4.70
N TRP A 84 15.95 -24.15 -3.89
CA TRP A 84 17.36 -24.14 -4.24
C TRP A 84 17.65 -24.87 -5.56
N ARG A 85 17.11 -26.09 -5.73
CA ARG A 85 17.28 -26.89 -6.97
C ARG A 85 16.73 -26.14 -8.18
N LYS A 86 15.52 -25.60 -8.09
CA LYS A 86 14.87 -24.86 -9.19
C LYS A 86 15.62 -23.56 -9.52
N MET A 87 16.08 -22.82 -8.50
CA MET A 87 16.82 -21.58 -8.69
C MET A 87 18.20 -21.83 -9.30
N SER A 88 18.87 -22.89 -8.86
CA SER A 88 20.15 -23.34 -9.45
C SER A 88 19.99 -23.78 -10.90
N ASP A 89 18.89 -24.46 -11.22
CA ASP A 89 18.57 -24.83 -12.60
C ASP A 89 18.33 -23.60 -13.49
N LEU A 90 17.57 -22.62 -13.00
CA LEU A 90 17.35 -21.37 -13.71
C LEU A 90 18.66 -20.61 -13.94
N ALA A 91 19.48 -20.43 -12.89
CA ALA A 91 20.78 -19.76 -12.99
C ALA A 91 21.70 -20.47 -14.00
N ARG A 92 21.72 -21.80 -14.00
CA ARG A 92 22.46 -22.61 -14.99
C ARG A 92 21.96 -22.36 -16.42
N ARG A 93 20.64 -22.32 -16.64
CA ARG A 93 20.03 -22.00 -17.95
C ARG A 93 20.30 -20.56 -18.40
N MET A 94 20.57 -19.66 -17.47
CA MET A 94 21.07 -18.30 -17.70
C MET A 94 22.60 -18.23 -17.87
N CYS A 95 23.29 -19.37 -18.00
CA CYS A 95 24.74 -19.47 -18.13
C CYS A 95 25.57 -19.02 -16.91
N TRP A 96 24.96 -18.88 -15.74
CA TRP A 96 25.70 -18.54 -14.52
C TRP A 96 26.42 -19.76 -13.96
N GLN A 97 27.58 -19.51 -13.34
CA GLN A 97 28.41 -20.53 -12.71
C GLN A 97 28.50 -20.27 -11.21
N ILE A 98 28.69 -21.31 -10.39
CA ILE A 98 28.95 -21.14 -8.96
C ILE A 98 30.42 -20.79 -8.78
N ALA A 99 30.69 -19.58 -8.28
CA ALA A 99 32.04 -19.12 -7.95
C ALA A 99 32.49 -19.63 -6.57
N SER A 100 31.57 -19.67 -5.60
CA SER A 100 31.81 -20.27 -4.28
C SER A 100 30.47 -20.66 -3.63
N LYS A 101 30.52 -21.66 -2.77
CA LYS A 101 29.38 -22.12 -1.97
C LYS A 101 29.88 -22.60 -0.61
N GLU A 102 29.43 -21.94 0.45
CA GLU A 102 29.70 -22.31 1.84
C GLU A 102 28.40 -22.21 2.64
N ASP A 103 28.09 -23.28 3.39
CA ASP A 103 26.86 -23.43 4.15
C ASP A 103 25.58 -23.14 3.32
N GLN A 104 24.85 -22.09 3.71
CA GLN A 104 23.64 -21.59 3.06
C GLN A 104 23.89 -20.35 2.20
N THR A 105 25.17 -20.02 1.94
CA THR A 105 25.56 -18.90 1.07
C THR A 105 26.14 -19.43 -0.24
N VAL A 106 25.60 -18.94 -1.35
CA VAL A 106 26.08 -19.25 -2.69
C VAL A 106 26.40 -17.96 -3.42
N ILE A 107 27.53 -17.98 -4.12
CA ILE A 107 27.98 -16.91 -5.00
C ILE A 107 27.94 -17.44 -6.42
N TRP A 108 27.07 -16.88 -7.25
CA TRP A 108 27.09 -17.09 -8.70
C TRP A 108 27.89 -15.99 -9.40
N VAL A 109 28.47 -16.34 -10.54
CA VAL A 109 29.14 -15.41 -11.45
C VAL A 109 28.48 -15.47 -12.83
N LYS A 110 28.17 -14.29 -13.38
CA LYS A 110 27.63 -14.09 -14.73
C LYS A 110 28.73 -14.30 -15.77
N PRO A 111 28.45 -14.84 -16.98
CA PRO A 111 29.46 -14.99 -18.03
C PRO A 111 30.11 -13.66 -18.44
N LEU A 112 31.33 -13.74 -18.96
CA LEU A 112 32.07 -12.58 -19.49
C LEU A 112 31.73 -12.25 -20.95
N THR A 113 31.25 -13.25 -21.71
CA THR A 113 30.97 -13.16 -23.15
C THR A 113 29.63 -13.82 -23.49
N ASN A 114 29.15 -13.62 -24.72
CA ASN A 114 27.93 -14.26 -25.24
C ASN A 114 28.13 -15.73 -25.65
N GLU A 115 29.34 -16.29 -25.51
CA GLU A 115 29.66 -17.65 -26.01
C GLU A 115 28.70 -18.71 -25.46
N CYS A 116 28.38 -18.64 -24.17
CA CYS A 116 27.41 -19.57 -23.57
C CYS A 116 26.00 -19.32 -24.10
N TYR A 117 25.58 -18.05 -24.25
CA TYR A 117 24.26 -17.72 -24.78
C TYR A 117 24.05 -18.24 -26.22
N MET A 118 25.09 -18.19 -27.06
CA MET A 118 25.06 -18.68 -28.44
C MET A 118 25.00 -20.21 -28.53
N LYS A 119 25.42 -20.94 -27.50
CA LYS A 119 25.42 -22.41 -27.44
C LYS A 119 24.14 -22.99 -26.83
N ARG A 120 23.17 -22.14 -26.43
CA ARG A 120 21.92 -22.60 -25.83
C ARG A 120 21.08 -23.34 -26.86
N GLU A 121 20.49 -24.47 -26.45
CA GLU A 121 19.58 -25.24 -27.30
C GLU A 121 18.34 -24.40 -27.65
N GLN A 122 17.82 -24.61 -28.87
CA GLN A 122 16.62 -23.92 -29.33
C GLN A 122 15.42 -24.29 -28.44
N GLY A 123 14.67 -23.28 -27.97
CA GLY A 123 13.56 -23.47 -27.03
C GLY A 123 13.94 -23.46 -25.54
N THR A 124 15.22 -23.23 -25.20
CA THR A 124 15.63 -23.06 -23.79
C THR A 124 14.98 -21.82 -23.18
N LEU A 125 14.25 -22.01 -22.08
CA LEU A 125 13.72 -20.91 -21.27
C LEU A 125 14.76 -20.43 -20.23
N PRO A 126 14.80 -19.14 -19.87
CA PRO A 126 14.11 -18.02 -20.52
C PRO A 126 14.73 -17.65 -21.87
N PRO A 127 13.96 -17.17 -22.86
CA PRO A 127 14.46 -16.82 -24.19
C PRO A 127 15.48 -15.66 -24.15
N MET A 128 16.15 -15.40 -25.27
CA MET A 128 16.93 -14.18 -25.45
C MET A 128 15.99 -13.00 -25.73
N CYS A 129 16.34 -11.79 -25.27
CA CYS A 129 15.57 -10.58 -25.59
C CYS A 129 15.71 -10.19 -27.07
N ASP A 130 14.74 -9.43 -27.58
CA ASP A 130 14.73 -8.97 -28.97
C ASP A 130 15.89 -7.98 -29.22
N ARG A 131 16.38 -7.90 -30.47
CA ARG A 131 17.50 -6.99 -30.81
C ARG A 131 17.13 -5.51 -30.69
N ASP A 132 15.84 -5.20 -30.78
CA ASP A 132 15.31 -3.84 -30.68
C ASP A 132 15.04 -3.41 -29.23
N ASP A 133 15.21 -4.32 -28.26
CA ASP A 133 15.04 -4.00 -26.84
C ASP A 133 16.22 -3.18 -26.32
N ASP A 134 15.93 -1.98 -25.80
CA ASP A 134 16.93 -1.16 -25.11
C ASP A 134 17.13 -1.67 -23.67
N PRO A 135 18.29 -2.29 -23.35
CA PRO A 135 18.53 -2.80 -22.01
C PRO A 135 18.83 -1.70 -21.00
N ASP A 136 19.13 -0.48 -21.42
CA ASP A 136 19.37 0.67 -20.54
C ASP A 136 18.09 1.45 -20.21
N ALA A 137 16.95 1.11 -20.84
CA ALA A 137 15.67 1.73 -20.57
C ALA A 137 15.14 1.33 -19.18
N ALA A 138 15.12 2.30 -18.26
CA ALA A 138 14.92 2.08 -16.83
C ALA A 138 13.80 2.95 -16.21
N TRP A 139 13.01 3.66 -17.03
CA TRP A 139 11.92 4.51 -16.54
C TRP A 139 10.60 4.17 -17.24
N ASN A 140 9.63 3.68 -16.47
CA ASN A 140 8.29 3.29 -16.95
C ASN A 140 8.32 2.23 -18.07
N VAL A 141 9.25 1.26 -17.98
CA VAL A 141 9.39 0.16 -18.95
C VAL A 141 9.06 -1.18 -18.26
N PRO A 142 8.10 -1.96 -18.78
CA PRO A 142 7.79 -3.28 -18.23
C PRO A 142 8.99 -4.23 -18.29
N MET A 143 9.23 -4.96 -17.20
CA MET A 143 10.24 -6.03 -17.19
C MET A 143 9.84 -7.16 -18.15
N LYS A 144 10.82 -7.74 -18.83
CA LYS A 144 10.65 -8.90 -19.72
C LYS A 144 11.38 -10.12 -19.17
N ALA A 145 10.77 -11.29 -19.27
CA ALA A 145 11.37 -12.55 -18.83
C ALA A 145 12.31 -13.13 -19.91
N CYS A 146 13.37 -12.40 -20.25
CA CYS A 146 14.37 -12.78 -21.26
C CYS A 146 15.80 -12.42 -20.82
N VAL A 147 16.79 -13.09 -21.40
CA VAL A 147 18.23 -12.80 -21.17
C VAL A 147 18.71 -11.79 -22.20
N THR A 148 19.28 -10.68 -21.74
CA THR A 148 19.84 -9.65 -22.62
C THR A 148 21.23 -10.05 -23.12
N PRO A 149 21.45 -10.22 -24.45
CA PRO A 149 22.79 -10.46 -24.98
C PRO A 149 23.68 -9.21 -24.86
N TYR A 150 24.99 -9.40 -24.74
CA TYR A 150 25.95 -8.31 -24.82
C TYR A 150 26.07 -7.77 -26.25
N SER A 151 26.30 -6.47 -26.40
CA SER A 151 26.69 -5.90 -27.69
C SER A 151 28.06 -6.44 -28.12
N GLU A 152 28.35 -6.40 -29.42
CA GLU A 152 29.63 -6.90 -29.98
C GLU A 152 30.84 -6.29 -29.29
N ARG A 153 30.82 -4.98 -29.04
CA ARG A 153 31.89 -4.28 -28.30
C ARG A 153 32.07 -4.87 -26.90
N VAL A 154 30.98 -5.06 -26.15
CA VAL A 154 31.03 -5.59 -24.77
C VAL A 154 31.50 -7.04 -24.77
N HIS A 155 31.05 -7.83 -25.74
CA HIS A 155 31.48 -9.20 -25.95
C HIS A 155 33.00 -9.30 -26.16
N MET A 156 33.57 -8.45 -27.03
CA MET A 156 35.01 -8.43 -27.31
C MET A 156 35.84 -8.03 -26.09
N VAL A 157 35.42 -7.01 -25.36
CA VAL A 157 36.20 -6.45 -24.23
C VAL A 157 35.92 -7.14 -22.90
N LYS A 158 35.05 -8.16 -22.85
CA LYS A 158 34.76 -8.96 -21.63
C LYS A 158 34.42 -8.12 -20.40
N GLY A 159 33.81 -6.95 -20.59
CA GLY A 159 33.48 -6.01 -19.51
C GLY A 159 34.67 -5.28 -18.86
N SER A 160 35.89 -5.38 -19.39
CA SER A 160 37.11 -4.76 -18.83
C SER A 160 37.32 -3.29 -19.21
N ASN A 161 36.29 -2.64 -19.76
CA ASN A 161 36.40 -1.34 -20.41
C ASN A 161 36.25 -0.13 -19.46
N LEU A 162 35.93 -0.37 -18.18
CA LEU A 162 35.92 0.67 -17.16
C LEU A 162 37.15 0.58 -16.27
N LEU A 163 37.74 1.74 -15.99
CA LEU A 163 38.82 1.83 -15.02
C LEU A 163 38.31 1.54 -13.59
N PRO A 164 39.20 1.13 -12.67
CA PRO A 164 38.84 0.99 -11.26
C PRO A 164 38.38 2.32 -10.63
N TRP A 165 37.71 2.21 -9.48
CA TRP A 165 37.49 3.36 -8.61
C TRP A 165 38.80 3.74 -7.90
N PRO A 166 39.15 5.05 -7.77
CA PRO A 166 38.37 6.23 -8.14
C PRO A 166 38.70 6.81 -9.53
N GLN A 167 39.53 6.16 -10.35
CA GLN A 167 39.94 6.68 -11.67
C GLN A 167 38.75 6.86 -12.63
N ARG A 168 37.79 5.94 -12.62
CA ARG A 168 36.56 6.05 -13.43
C ARG A 168 35.68 7.27 -13.09
N LEU A 169 35.89 7.93 -11.95
CA LEU A 169 35.10 9.08 -11.57
C LEU A 169 35.29 10.27 -12.52
N THR A 170 36.48 10.44 -13.10
CA THR A 170 36.83 11.59 -13.97
C THR A 170 37.28 11.16 -15.37
N THR A 171 37.35 9.87 -15.64
CA THR A 171 37.73 9.34 -16.96
C THR A 171 36.48 9.15 -17.82
N PRO A 172 36.47 9.57 -19.10
CA PRO A 172 35.33 9.36 -20.00
C PRO A 172 34.98 7.86 -20.14
N PRO A 173 33.74 7.43 -19.79
CA PRO A 173 33.36 6.03 -19.94
C PRO A 173 32.97 5.67 -21.39
N PRO A 174 33.12 4.40 -21.81
CA PRO A 174 32.86 3.97 -23.20
C PRO A 174 31.41 4.19 -23.67
N ARG A 175 30.42 4.21 -22.76
CA ARG A 175 29.00 4.44 -23.11
C ARG A 175 28.67 5.88 -23.50
N LEU A 176 29.62 6.81 -23.46
CA LEU A 176 29.40 8.20 -23.91
C LEU A 176 29.06 8.28 -25.41
N GLU A 177 29.71 7.44 -26.22
CA GLU A 177 29.48 7.40 -27.67
C GLU A 177 28.03 7.01 -28.01
N GLU A 178 27.42 6.14 -27.21
CA GLU A 178 26.01 5.73 -27.34
C GLU A 178 25.03 6.90 -27.11
N LEU A 179 25.48 7.99 -26.48
CA LEU A 179 24.71 9.22 -26.26
C LEU A 179 25.12 10.34 -27.22
N GLY A 180 26.06 10.10 -28.15
CA GLY A 180 26.61 11.14 -29.02
C GLY A 180 27.44 12.19 -28.29
N ILE A 181 27.97 11.88 -27.10
CA ILE A 181 28.76 12.81 -26.29
C ILE A 181 30.26 12.53 -26.50
N SER A 182 31.02 13.53 -26.93
CA SER A 182 32.46 13.40 -27.11
C SER A 182 33.22 13.37 -25.77
N SER A 183 34.40 12.74 -25.74
CA SER A 183 35.28 12.77 -24.57
C SER A 183 35.68 14.19 -24.15
N ASN A 184 35.78 15.12 -25.11
CA ASN A 184 36.08 16.52 -24.85
C ASN A 184 34.94 17.21 -24.08
N ASN A 185 33.68 16.98 -24.49
CA ASN A 185 32.51 17.53 -23.81
C ASN A 185 32.41 17.01 -22.36
N PHE A 186 32.75 15.74 -22.12
CA PHE A 186 32.77 15.16 -20.78
C PHE A 186 33.87 15.79 -19.90
N SER A 187 35.07 15.98 -20.45
CA SER A 187 36.16 16.65 -19.75
C SER A 187 35.83 18.10 -19.41
N GLU A 188 35.19 18.83 -20.34
CA GLU A 188 34.73 20.19 -20.11
C GLU A 188 33.67 20.27 -18.98
N ASP A 189 32.69 19.35 -18.96
CA ASP A 189 31.71 19.25 -17.86
C ASP A 189 32.41 19.05 -16.50
N ASN A 190 33.44 18.20 -16.44
CA ASN A 190 34.22 17.99 -15.21
C ASN A 190 34.94 19.25 -14.75
N GLU A 191 35.61 19.98 -15.65
CA GLU A 191 36.32 21.21 -15.32
C GLU A 191 35.37 22.32 -14.84
N ILE A 192 34.22 22.44 -15.52
CA ILE A 192 33.16 23.40 -15.16
C ILE A 192 32.64 23.10 -13.75
N TRP A 193 32.27 21.84 -13.46
CA TRP A 193 31.75 21.47 -12.15
C TRP A 193 32.81 21.57 -11.05
N HIS A 194 34.06 21.22 -11.35
CA HIS A 194 35.16 21.36 -10.40
C HIS A 194 35.31 22.82 -9.97
N SER A 195 35.35 23.73 -10.94
CA SER A 195 35.44 25.16 -10.70
C SER A 195 34.23 25.71 -9.94
N ARG A 196 33.01 25.26 -10.26
CA ARG A 196 31.77 25.69 -9.61
C ARG A 196 31.66 25.23 -8.17
N VAL A 197 31.97 23.96 -7.90
CA VAL A 197 31.94 23.41 -6.53
C VAL A 197 32.93 24.14 -5.63
N ILE A 198 34.13 24.48 -6.14
CA ILE A 198 35.09 25.32 -5.40
C ILE A 198 34.46 26.67 -5.03
N GLN A 199 33.77 27.32 -5.97
CA GLN A 199 33.10 28.61 -5.72
C GLN A 199 31.96 28.47 -4.71
N TYR A 200 31.10 27.45 -4.83
CA TYR A 200 30.00 27.21 -3.89
C TYR A 200 30.52 27.03 -2.47
N TRP A 201 31.55 26.19 -2.28
CA TRP A 201 32.16 25.98 -0.96
C TRP A 201 32.88 27.23 -0.43
N LYS A 202 33.46 28.04 -1.31
CA LYS A 202 34.07 29.32 -0.90
C LYS A 202 33.02 30.31 -0.38
N LEU A 203 31.88 30.41 -1.04
CA LEU A 203 30.78 31.28 -0.62
C LEU A 203 30.17 30.83 0.71
N MET A 204 30.12 29.52 0.93
CA MET A 204 29.51 28.98 2.14
C MET A 204 30.48 28.86 3.33
N LYS A 205 31.76 29.23 3.16
CA LYS A 205 32.85 28.95 4.11
C LYS A 205 32.63 29.55 5.52
N SER A 206 31.97 30.71 5.63
CA SER A 206 31.75 31.39 6.93
C SER A 206 30.67 30.76 7.79
N GLU A 207 29.85 29.89 7.21
CA GLU A 207 28.59 29.42 7.82
C GLU A 207 28.47 27.88 7.83
N ILE A 208 29.32 27.21 7.04
CA ILE A 208 29.51 25.76 7.10
C ILE A 208 30.63 25.48 8.11
N GLN A 209 30.31 24.71 9.14
CA GLN A 209 31.31 24.07 9.99
C GLN A 209 31.90 22.84 9.27
N LYS A 210 33.04 22.33 9.77
CA LYS A 210 33.55 21.03 9.29
C LYS A 210 32.45 19.97 9.51
N ASP A 211 32.17 19.17 8.48
CA ASP A 211 31.16 18.09 8.47
C ASP A 211 29.68 18.52 8.53
N SER A 212 29.32 19.77 8.19
CA SER A 212 27.91 20.21 8.19
C SER A 212 27.01 19.51 7.17
N PHE A 213 27.58 18.94 6.10
CA PHE A 213 26.82 18.20 5.10
C PHE A 213 27.24 16.74 5.10
N ARG A 214 26.26 15.84 5.12
CA ARG A 214 26.48 14.41 4.93
C ARG A 214 25.69 13.87 3.75
N ASN A 215 24.45 14.33 3.59
CA ASN A 215 23.53 13.90 2.54
C ASN A 215 23.24 15.05 1.58
N VAL A 216 23.78 14.96 0.37
CA VAL A 216 23.58 15.92 -0.71
C VAL A 216 22.69 15.30 -1.79
N MET A 217 21.77 16.06 -2.34
CA MET A 217 21.03 15.66 -3.54
C MET A 217 21.37 16.61 -4.69
N ASP A 218 21.85 16.05 -5.79
CA ASP A 218 21.91 16.75 -7.06
C ASP A 218 20.62 16.44 -7.83
N MET A 219 19.71 17.41 -7.87
CA MET A 219 18.36 17.21 -8.38
C MET A 219 18.33 17.14 -9.92
N SER A 220 19.39 17.57 -10.61
CA SER A 220 19.53 17.46 -12.06
C SER A 220 20.99 17.17 -12.43
N ALA A 221 21.38 15.90 -12.27
CA ALA A 221 22.77 15.48 -12.21
C ALA A 221 23.50 15.39 -13.57
N ASN A 222 22.81 15.57 -14.71
CA ASN A 222 23.38 15.48 -16.06
C ASN A 222 24.36 14.28 -16.24
N LEU A 223 25.69 14.51 -16.24
CA LEU A 223 26.74 13.48 -16.37
C LEU A 223 27.45 13.14 -15.04
N GLY A 224 26.98 13.67 -13.91
CA GLY A 224 27.52 13.42 -12.56
C GLY A 224 28.73 14.28 -12.18
N GLY A 225 29.03 15.33 -12.95
CA GLY A 225 30.20 16.19 -12.73
C GLY A 225 30.19 16.90 -11.37
N PHE A 226 29.01 17.30 -10.86
CA PHE A 226 28.86 17.90 -9.54
C PHE A 226 29.29 16.94 -8.43
N ALA A 227 28.73 15.72 -8.41
CA ALA A 227 29.11 14.69 -7.42
C ALA A 227 30.58 14.29 -7.55
N ALA A 228 31.10 14.17 -8.77
CA ALA A 228 32.50 13.87 -9.02
C ALA A 228 33.46 14.91 -8.41
N SER A 229 33.06 16.18 -8.45
CA SER A 229 33.81 17.30 -7.89
C SER A 229 33.80 17.32 -6.35
N LEU A 230 32.90 16.56 -5.72
CA LEU A 230 32.78 16.42 -4.27
C LEU A 230 33.58 15.26 -3.69
N ARG A 231 34.36 14.51 -4.49
CA ARG A 231 35.13 13.34 -4.03
C ARG A 231 36.03 13.58 -2.81
N LYS A 232 36.55 14.81 -2.64
CA LYS A 232 37.42 15.18 -1.50
C LYS A 232 36.63 15.66 -0.26
N LYS A 233 35.31 15.56 -0.28
CA LYS A 233 34.42 15.96 0.81
C LYS A 233 33.80 14.69 1.39
N ASP A 234 33.61 14.66 2.72
CA ASP A 234 32.97 13.54 3.41
C ASP A 234 31.43 13.61 3.27
N VAL A 235 30.96 13.61 2.02
CA VAL A 235 29.54 13.71 1.65
C VAL A 235 29.13 12.53 0.79
N TRP A 236 27.88 12.12 0.95
CA TRP A 236 27.19 11.22 0.03
C TRP A 236 26.27 12.03 -0.88
N VAL A 237 26.29 11.73 -2.19
CA VAL A 237 25.49 12.45 -3.19
C VAL A 237 24.51 11.51 -3.87
N MET A 238 23.21 11.77 -3.75
CA MET A 238 22.17 11.17 -4.59
C MET A 238 22.08 11.96 -5.90
N ASN A 239 22.38 11.32 -7.02
CA ASN A 239 22.32 11.92 -8.35
C ASN A 239 20.96 11.65 -8.97
N VAL A 240 20.14 12.67 -9.21
CA VAL A 240 18.84 12.52 -9.85
C VAL A 240 18.94 12.98 -11.30
N VAL A 241 18.60 12.09 -12.24
CA VAL A 241 18.52 12.40 -13.67
C VAL A 241 17.06 12.62 -14.03
N PRO A 242 16.69 13.77 -14.64
CA PRO A 242 15.33 13.99 -15.10
C PRO A 242 14.86 12.90 -16.08
N SER A 243 13.60 12.49 -16.02
CA SER A 243 13.02 11.45 -16.88
C SER A 243 13.24 11.68 -18.38
N ALA A 244 13.20 12.95 -18.81
CA ALA A 244 13.47 13.37 -20.19
C ALA A 244 14.90 13.06 -20.67
N GLU A 245 15.84 12.90 -19.74
CA GLU A 245 17.26 12.60 -20.01
C GLU A 245 17.70 11.27 -19.38
N SER A 246 16.76 10.35 -19.14
CA SER A 246 16.95 9.04 -18.51
C SER A 246 18.18 8.27 -18.99
N GLY A 247 18.47 8.32 -20.30
CA GLY A 247 19.64 7.68 -20.91
C GLY A 247 20.99 8.11 -20.33
N LYS A 248 21.09 9.27 -19.66
CA LYS A 248 22.33 9.73 -19.01
C LYS A 248 22.63 9.02 -17.69
N LEU A 249 21.65 8.37 -17.04
CA LEU A 249 21.85 7.68 -15.77
C LEU A 249 22.93 6.59 -15.88
N LYS A 250 23.06 5.96 -17.06
CA LYS A 250 24.07 4.93 -17.31
C LYS A 250 25.51 5.45 -17.16
N ILE A 251 25.72 6.74 -17.46
CA ILE A 251 27.01 7.41 -17.28
C ILE A 251 27.31 7.64 -15.80
N ILE A 252 26.30 7.97 -14.98
CA ILE A 252 26.44 8.09 -13.52
C ILE A 252 26.99 6.78 -12.94
N TYR A 253 26.42 5.63 -13.31
CA TYR A 253 26.87 4.32 -12.84
C TYR A 253 28.25 3.91 -13.38
N ASP A 254 28.59 4.26 -14.62
CA ASP A 254 29.93 3.98 -15.17
C ASP A 254 31.04 4.78 -14.48
N ARG A 255 30.72 5.97 -13.97
CA ARG A 255 31.63 6.75 -13.12
C ARG A 255 31.76 6.16 -11.72
N GLY A 256 30.96 5.16 -11.37
CA GLY A 256 30.82 4.62 -10.03
C GLY A 256 30.07 5.55 -9.09
N LEU A 257 29.12 6.32 -9.58
CA LEU A 257 28.22 7.11 -8.74
C LEU A 257 26.87 6.39 -8.60
N VAL A 258 26.09 6.75 -7.59
CA VAL A 258 24.73 6.23 -7.39
C VAL A 258 23.74 7.29 -7.83
N GLY A 259 22.70 6.88 -8.56
CA GLY A 259 21.64 7.80 -8.97
C GLY A 259 20.32 7.12 -9.27
N THR A 260 19.30 7.94 -9.54
CA THR A 260 17.95 7.52 -9.90
C THR A 260 17.40 8.40 -11.00
N ILE A 261 16.41 7.90 -11.73
CA ILE A 261 15.59 8.70 -12.63
C ILE A 261 14.42 9.27 -11.81
N HIS A 262 14.00 10.50 -12.09
CA HIS A 262 12.78 11.05 -11.50
C HIS A 262 12.09 12.07 -12.41
N ASN A 263 10.76 12.13 -12.34
CA ASN A 263 9.96 13.20 -12.92
C ASN A 263 9.64 14.24 -11.84
N TRP A 264 10.25 15.42 -11.91
CA TRP A 264 10.06 16.47 -10.90
C TRP A 264 8.69 17.18 -10.95
N CYS A 265 7.80 16.81 -11.86
CA CYS A 265 6.38 17.13 -11.78
C CYS A 265 5.63 16.26 -10.74
N GLU A 266 6.29 15.23 -10.21
CA GLU A 266 5.78 14.33 -9.18
C GLU A 266 6.65 14.42 -7.92
N SER A 267 6.08 14.04 -6.77
CA SER A 267 6.82 14.00 -5.51
C SER A 267 7.91 12.93 -5.53
N PHE A 268 9.10 13.24 -5.01
CA PHE A 268 10.23 12.33 -4.96
C PHE A 268 10.07 11.31 -3.83
N SER A 269 10.28 10.02 -4.13
CA SER A 269 10.14 8.91 -3.17
C SER A 269 11.30 8.88 -2.15
N THR A 270 11.24 9.79 -1.18
CA THR A 270 12.16 9.90 -0.04
C THR A 270 11.43 10.36 1.21
N TYR A 271 11.93 9.99 2.40
CA TYR A 271 11.42 10.51 3.65
C TYR A 271 11.57 12.05 3.69
N PRO A 272 10.62 12.78 4.31
CA PRO A 272 10.82 14.20 4.57
C PRO A 272 12.12 14.43 5.35
N ARG A 273 12.78 15.57 5.12
CA ARG A 273 13.98 15.99 5.87
C ARG A 273 15.15 14.98 5.75
N THR A 274 15.40 14.46 4.55
CA THR A 274 16.48 13.50 4.26
C THR A 274 17.82 14.17 3.95
N TYR A 275 17.80 15.28 3.22
CA TYR A 275 19.00 15.91 2.65
C TYR A 275 19.42 17.18 3.39
N ASP A 276 20.72 17.35 3.59
CA ASP A 276 21.31 18.54 4.20
C ASP A 276 21.53 19.66 3.16
N LEU A 277 21.79 19.29 1.90
CA LEU A 277 22.01 20.20 0.79
C LEU A 277 21.28 19.72 -0.47
N LEU A 278 20.46 20.59 -1.05
CA LEU A 278 19.87 20.40 -2.38
C LEU A 278 20.60 21.25 -3.41
N HIS A 279 20.92 20.67 -4.55
CA HIS A 279 21.49 21.37 -5.70
C HIS A 279 20.53 21.26 -6.89
N ALA A 280 20.03 22.40 -7.36
CA ALA A 280 19.11 22.51 -8.48
C ALA A 280 19.73 23.38 -9.59
N TRP A 281 20.18 22.73 -10.66
CA TRP A 281 20.74 23.39 -11.85
C TRP A 281 19.74 23.36 -12.99
N LEU A 282 19.27 24.54 -13.42
CA LEU A 282 18.28 24.74 -14.51
C LEU A 282 16.96 23.97 -14.35
N LEU A 283 16.75 23.31 -13.22
CA LEU A 283 15.63 22.41 -12.97
C LEU A 283 14.29 23.15 -13.01
N LEU A 284 14.20 24.35 -12.44
CA LEU A 284 12.95 25.09 -12.34
C LEU A 284 12.50 25.59 -13.71
N SER A 285 13.43 26.08 -14.53
CA SER A 285 13.15 26.39 -15.95
C SER A 285 12.70 25.17 -16.75
N GLU A 286 13.23 23.98 -16.42
CA GLU A 286 12.93 22.75 -17.14
C GLU A 286 11.50 22.28 -16.83
N ILE A 287 11.11 22.25 -15.56
CA ILE A 287 9.75 21.87 -15.17
C ILE A 287 8.69 22.89 -15.61
N GLU A 288 9.02 24.18 -15.62
CA GLU A 288 8.14 25.24 -16.13
C GLU A 288 7.86 25.01 -17.63
N LYS A 289 8.89 24.62 -18.41
CA LYS A 289 8.74 24.27 -19.83
C LYS A 289 7.86 23.03 -20.03
N GLN A 290 7.83 22.11 -19.06
CA GLN A 290 6.98 20.92 -19.09
C GLN A 290 5.53 21.21 -18.65
N GLY A 291 5.22 22.45 -18.25
CA GLY A 291 3.88 22.85 -17.79
C GLY A 291 3.61 22.55 -16.32
N CYS A 292 4.65 22.30 -15.52
CA CYS A 292 4.56 21.95 -14.11
C CYS A 292 4.79 23.18 -13.20
N SER A 293 4.17 23.17 -12.03
CA SER A 293 4.20 24.26 -11.04
C SER A 293 5.58 24.38 -10.38
N VAL A 294 6.17 25.57 -10.44
CA VAL A 294 7.46 25.86 -9.79
C VAL A 294 7.29 25.88 -8.28
N GLU A 295 6.12 26.30 -7.81
CA GLU A 295 5.70 26.35 -6.41
C GLU A 295 5.64 24.95 -5.81
N ASP A 296 5.06 23.99 -6.53
CA ASP A 296 4.95 22.60 -6.08
C ASP A 296 6.34 21.97 -5.94
N LEU A 297 7.25 22.24 -6.88
CA LEU A 297 8.64 21.81 -6.75
C LEU A 297 9.33 22.47 -5.55
N LEU A 298 9.11 23.76 -5.29
CA LEU A 298 9.69 24.43 -4.11
C LEU A 298 9.15 23.85 -2.79
N ILE A 299 7.86 23.51 -2.73
CA ILE A 299 7.25 22.83 -1.57
C ILE A 299 7.86 21.43 -1.40
N GLU A 300 8.08 20.71 -2.50
CA GLU A 300 8.72 19.41 -2.47
C GLU A 300 10.19 19.50 -2.02
N MET A 301 10.92 20.50 -2.48
CA MET A 301 12.28 20.80 -2.01
C MET A 301 12.28 21.09 -0.50
N ASP A 302 11.31 21.85 0.02
CA ASP A 302 11.16 22.04 1.48
C ASP A 302 10.85 20.74 2.19
N ARG A 303 9.93 19.91 1.68
CA ARG A 303 9.60 18.63 2.29
C ARG A 303 10.84 17.76 2.51
N ILE A 304 11.73 17.66 1.52
CA ILE A 304 12.88 16.73 1.54
C ILE A 304 14.14 17.30 2.19
N MET A 305 14.28 18.62 2.29
CA MET A 305 15.43 19.29 2.90
C MET A 305 15.30 19.33 4.42
N ARG A 306 16.36 19.03 5.17
CA ARG A 306 16.38 19.08 6.65
C ARG A 306 16.17 20.50 7.19
N PRO A 307 15.70 20.65 8.44
CA PRO A 307 15.76 21.93 9.14
C PRO A 307 17.19 22.44 9.15
N HIS A 308 17.41 23.73 8.91
CA HIS A 308 18.74 24.31 8.70
C HIS A 308 19.52 23.78 7.50
N GLY A 309 18.87 23.01 6.62
CA GLY A 309 19.45 22.60 5.35
C GLY A 309 19.60 23.76 4.39
N TYR A 310 20.35 23.51 3.32
CA TYR A 310 20.71 24.51 2.32
C TYR A 310 20.19 24.10 0.94
N ALA A 311 19.83 25.09 0.13
CA ALA A 311 19.59 24.89 -1.30
C ALA A 311 20.45 25.83 -2.14
N ILE A 312 21.12 25.26 -3.14
CA ILE A 312 21.79 25.99 -4.21
C ILE A 312 20.88 25.92 -5.43
N ILE A 313 20.23 27.02 -5.77
CA ILE A 313 19.35 27.13 -6.94
C ILE A 313 20.04 27.99 -7.97
N ARG A 314 20.31 27.42 -9.14
CA ARG A 314 20.93 28.14 -10.26
C ARG A 314 20.11 28.01 -11.51
N ASP A 315 19.47 29.11 -11.90
CA ASP A 315 18.47 29.13 -12.97
C ASP A 315 18.51 30.44 -13.78
N LYS A 316 17.62 30.59 -14.77
CA LYS A 316 17.43 31.81 -15.55
C LYS A 316 17.04 32.97 -14.63
N VAL A 317 17.43 34.18 -15.00
CA VAL A 317 17.20 35.40 -14.21
C VAL A 317 15.71 35.58 -13.86
N ALA A 318 14.80 35.36 -14.81
CA ALA A 318 13.36 35.50 -14.59
C ALA A 318 12.81 34.53 -13.53
N VAL A 319 13.21 33.25 -13.59
CA VAL A 319 12.84 32.22 -12.62
C VAL A 319 13.39 32.55 -11.23
N ILE A 320 14.66 32.97 -11.16
CA ILE A 320 15.27 33.40 -9.90
C ILE A 320 14.53 34.60 -9.29
N SER A 321 14.14 35.59 -10.10
CA SER A 321 13.34 36.72 -9.63
C SER A 321 11.95 36.30 -9.15
N TYR A 322 11.36 35.27 -9.75
CA TYR A 322 10.08 34.69 -9.35
C TYR A 322 10.18 34.00 -7.99
N ILE A 323 11.08 33.03 -7.84
CA ILE A 323 11.22 32.24 -6.61
C ILE A 323 11.56 33.11 -5.40
N LYS A 324 12.33 34.19 -5.58
CA LYS A 324 12.69 35.12 -4.50
C LYS A 324 11.46 35.70 -3.79
N LYS A 325 10.34 35.86 -4.49
CA LYS A 325 9.08 36.34 -3.90
C LYS A 325 8.43 35.30 -3.00
N LEU A 326 8.72 34.01 -3.22
CA LEU A 326 8.14 32.87 -2.51
C LEU A 326 8.99 32.43 -1.31
N LEU A 327 10.31 32.66 -1.34
CA LEU A 327 11.23 32.25 -0.27
C LEU A 327 10.81 32.72 1.14
N PRO A 328 10.31 33.95 1.37
CA PRO A 328 9.87 34.37 2.70
C PRO A 328 8.69 33.55 3.23
N ALA A 329 7.78 33.11 2.35
CA ALA A 329 6.66 32.27 2.73
C ALA A 329 7.12 30.87 3.20
N LEU A 330 8.23 30.38 2.63
CA LEU A 330 8.88 29.12 3.03
C LEU A 330 9.83 29.28 4.22
N ARG A 331 10.08 30.51 4.70
CA ARG A 331 11.12 30.84 5.69
C ARG A 331 12.52 30.40 5.25
N TRP A 332 12.81 30.66 3.97
CA TRP A 332 14.09 30.38 3.30
C TRP A 332 14.88 31.68 3.05
N ASP A 333 14.84 32.60 4.01
CA ASP A 333 15.33 33.97 3.90
C ASP A 333 16.63 34.24 4.68
N ASP A 334 17.05 33.30 5.53
CA ASP A 334 18.25 33.44 6.39
C ASP A 334 19.57 33.54 5.62
N TRP A 335 19.60 33.21 4.32
CA TRP A 335 20.76 33.42 3.45
C TRP A 335 20.31 33.77 2.04
N SER A 336 20.83 34.84 1.44
CA SER A 336 20.80 35.03 -0.02
C SER A 336 22.08 35.70 -0.53
N SER A 337 22.78 35.07 -1.48
CA SER A 337 23.90 35.69 -2.20
C SER A 337 23.70 35.54 -3.70
N GLU A 338 23.70 36.66 -4.43
CA GLU A 338 23.52 36.67 -5.90
C GLU A 338 24.88 36.75 -6.59
N VAL A 339 25.25 35.69 -7.30
CA VAL A 339 26.44 35.69 -8.16
C VAL A 339 25.99 35.92 -9.61
N LYS A 340 26.17 37.14 -10.10
CA LYS A 340 25.97 37.45 -11.53
C LYS A 340 27.11 36.82 -12.35
N PRO A 341 26.82 36.18 -13.50
CA PRO A 341 27.84 35.52 -14.31
C PRO A 341 28.89 36.53 -14.81
N LYS A 342 30.16 36.22 -14.54
CA LYS A 342 31.32 36.84 -15.19
C LYS A 342 31.82 35.87 -16.26
N ASN A 343 31.98 36.33 -17.50
CA ASN A 343 32.72 35.54 -18.50
C ASN A 343 34.19 35.43 -18.07
N GLY A 344 34.93 34.43 -18.59
CA GLY A 344 36.36 34.19 -18.32
C GLY A 344 37.33 35.35 -18.60
N ARG A 345 36.82 36.55 -18.96
CA ARG A 345 37.56 37.82 -19.11
C ARG A 345 37.04 38.95 -18.21
N GLY A 346 36.26 38.65 -17.15
CA GLY A 346 35.86 39.64 -16.13
C GLY A 346 34.75 40.64 -16.52
N ARG A 347 34.13 40.53 -17.70
CA ARG A 347 33.00 41.41 -18.11
C ARG A 347 31.64 40.86 -17.63
N ARG A 348 30.73 41.76 -17.20
CA ARG A 348 29.33 41.45 -16.85
C ARG A 348 28.57 40.95 -18.09
N CYS A 349 27.84 39.85 -17.93
CA CYS A 349 26.87 39.34 -18.90
C CYS A 349 25.91 40.44 -19.40
N ARG A 350 25.89 40.73 -20.71
CA ARG A 350 24.90 41.63 -21.37
C ARG A 350 23.91 40.80 -22.20
N PRO A 351 22.62 41.19 -22.28
CA PRO A 351 21.69 40.60 -23.25
C PRO A 351 22.18 40.87 -24.68
N ALA A 352 22.07 39.90 -25.58
CA ALA A 352 22.44 40.07 -26.98
C ALA A 352 21.46 41.04 -27.69
N PRO A 353 21.96 41.99 -28.52
CA PRO A 353 21.10 42.71 -29.44
C PRO A 353 20.59 41.76 -30.53
N ARG A 354 19.35 41.97 -31.00
CA ARG A 354 18.75 41.19 -32.09
C ARG A 354 19.44 41.57 -33.41
N GLY A 355 20.21 40.65 -33.98
CA GLY A 355 20.69 40.75 -35.37
C GLY A 355 21.96 39.94 -35.65
N GLY A 356 21.91 39.08 -36.68
CA GLY A 356 23.08 38.42 -37.28
C GLY A 356 23.14 36.91 -37.09
N ALA A 357 22.78 36.15 -38.13
CA ALA A 357 23.05 34.72 -38.22
C ALA A 357 24.55 34.50 -38.49
N GLY A 358 25.22 33.62 -37.72
CA GLY A 358 26.56 33.12 -38.09
C GLY A 358 27.62 32.96 -37.00
N ALA A 359 27.36 33.25 -35.71
CA ALA A 359 28.36 33.06 -34.65
C ALA A 359 27.86 32.12 -33.51
N PRO A 360 28.76 31.36 -32.84
CA PRO A 360 28.37 30.48 -31.74
C PRO A 360 27.71 31.29 -30.61
N ARG A 361 26.50 30.89 -30.19
CA ARG A 361 25.77 31.57 -29.11
C ARG A 361 26.55 31.44 -27.80
N PRO A 362 26.80 32.53 -27.05
CA PRO A 362 27.41 32.44 -25.73
C PRO A 362 26.47 31.73 -24.73
N PRO A 363 26.98 31.08 -23.67
CA PRO A 363 26.15 30.36 -22.71
C PRO A 363 25.16 31.31 -22.01
N PRO A 364 23.94 30.86 -21.68
CA PRO A 364 22.94 31.69 -21.04
C PRO A 364 23.42 32.21 -19.69
N CYS A 365 23.14 33.49 -19.42
CA CYS A 365 23.51 34.15 -18.17
C CYS A 365 22.60 33.65 -17.02
N ASN A 366 23.03 32.60 -16.31
CA ASN A 366 22.28 32.01 -15.20
C ASN A 366 22.65 32.69 -13.87
N CYS A 367 21.63 33.06 -13.09
CA CYS A 367 21.77 33.59 -11.74
C CYS A 367 21.72 32.46 -10.71
N MET A 368 22.41 32.65 -9.59
CA MET A 368 22.41 31.71 -8.47
C MET A 368 21.82 32.38 -7.23
N VAL A 369 21.02 31.63 -6.50
CA VAL A 369 20.59 31.96 -5.14
C VAL A 369 20.94 30.78 -4.24
N LEU A 370 21.62 31.09 -3.14
CA LEU A 370 21.88 30.17 -2.04
C LEU A 370 20.96 30.55 -0.90
N VAL A 371 20.18 29.59 -0.38
CA VAL A 371 19.24 29.78 0.72
C VAL A 371 19.45 28.77 1.84
N ARG A 372 19.06 29.16 3.06
CA ARG A 372 19.05 28.32 4.25
C ARG A 372 17.62 28.22 4.78
N ALA A 373 17.16 27.01 5.07
CA ALA A 373 15.84 26.79 5.67
C ALA A 373 15.87 27.07 7.18
N ALA A 374 14.87 27.77 7.71
CA ALA A 374 14.77 28.07 9.14
C ALA A 374 14.53 26.81 10.01
N ALA A 375 14.83 26.91 11.32
CA ALA A 375 14.47 25.89 12.31
C ALA A 375 12.94 25.81 12.47
N ALA A 376 12.37 24.61 12.48
CA ALA A 376 11.04 24.42 13.03
C ALA A 376 11.13 24.45 14.57
N VAL A 377 11.00 25.63 15.17
CA VAL A 377 10.91 25.79 16.64
C VAL A 377 9.52 26.30 17.04
N GLY A 378 8.84 25.49 17.85
CA GLY A 378 7.66 25.91 18.60
C GLY A 378 8.02 26.95 19.67
N ARG A 379 7.04 27.80 19.99
CA ARG A 379 7.06 28.89 20.98
C ARG A 379 8.10 30.00 20.73
N ARG A 380 7.60 31.16 20.32
CA ARG A 380 7.93 32.43 20.96
C ARG A 380 6.66 33.06 21.52
N THR A 381 6.71 33.31 22.82
CA THR A 381 5.77 34.04 23.66
C THR A 381 5.45 35.41 23.07
N MET A 382 4.17 35.77 22.99
CA MET A 382 3.76 37.16 22.84
C MET A 382 4.18 37.93 24.10
N ALA A 383 5.07 38.91 23.94
CA ALA A 383 5.28 39.95 24.92
C ALA A 383 4.45 41.17 24.50
N ALA A 384 3.75 41.74 25.47
CA ALA A 384 2.79 42.82 25.36
C ALA A 384 3.40 44.14 24.85
N ALA A 385 2.61 44.88 24.08
CA ALA A 385 2.71 46.34 23.98
C ALA A 385 1.27 46.91 23.97
N GLY A 386 1.01 47.81 24.92
CA GLY A 386 -0.32 48.36 25.24
C GLY A 386 -0.85 49.38 24.21
N PRO A 387 -2.06 49.93 24.46
CA PRO A 387 -2.80 50.73 23.50
C PRO A 387 -2.44 52.22 23.60
N PRO A 388 -2.53 53.00 22.51
CA PRO A 388 -2.69 54.44 22.62
C PRO A 388 -4.12 54.89 22.33
N LYS A 389 -4.49 55.92 23.09
CA LYS A 389 -5.79 56.57 23.24
C LYS A 389 -6.15 57.49 22.07
N GLU A 390 -7.44 57.79 22.04
CA GLU A 390 -8.15 58.79 21.22
C GLU A 390 -7.58 60.21 21.28
N GLY A 391 -7.76 60.92 20.16
CA GLY A 391 -7.67 62.38 20.05
C GLY A 391 -8.15 62.83 18.67
N ALA A 392 -9.37 63.38 18.60
CA ALA A 392 -9.92 64.12 17.46
C ALA A 392 -10.03 65.62 17.85
N PRO A 393 -10.49 66.57 17.01
CA PRO A 393 -10.63 66.61 15.55
C PRO A 393 -10.01 67.89 14.92
N ARG A 394 -9.91 67.98 13.58
CA ARG A 394 -10.23 69.22 12.82
C ARG A 394 -10.30 69.00 11.30
N SER A 395 -11.26 69.71 10.74
CA SER A 395 -11.77 69.81 9.36
C SER A 395 -10.80 70.42 8.34
N SER A 396 -10.91 70.01 7.06
CA SER A 396 -11.44 70.86 5.96
C SER A 396 -11.23 70.24 4.56
N SER A 397 -12.33 70.26 3.80
CA SER A 397 -12.48 70.44 2.33
C SER A 397 -11.71 69.58 1.31
N SER A 398 -12.50 68.84 0.52
CA SER A 398 -12.24 68.32 -0.82
C SER A 398 -11.88 69.40 -1.86
N PRO A 399 -11.29 69.00 -3.00
CA PRO A 399 -11.89 69.38 -4.27
C PRO A 399 -12.03 68.23 -5.29
N LEU A 400 -13.06 68.39 -6.11
CA LEU A 400 -13.48 67.61 -7.28
C LEU A 400 -12.39 67.57 -8.37
N LEU A 401 -12.31 66.45 -9.12
CA LEU A 401 -11.62 66.41 -10.40
C LEU A 401 -12.44 65.69 -11.48
N HIS A 402 -12.54 66.39 -12.61
CA HIS A 402 -13.33 66.12 -13.81
C HIS A 402 -12.93 64.83 -14.56
N HIS A 403 -13.94 64.19 -15.14
CA HIS A 403 -13.81 63.17 -16.19
C HIS A 403 -13.19 63.75 -17.48
N HIS A 404 -12.14 63.10 -18.00
CA HIS A 404 -11.73 63.18 -19.39
C HIS A 404 -11.55 61.78 -19.98
N HIS A 405 -12.37 61.44 -20.97
CA HIS A 405 -12.19 60.28 -21.84
C HIS A 405 -11.08 60.54 -22.86
N GLN A 406 -10.03 59.72 -22.85
CA GLN A 406 -9.07 59.60 -23.96
C GLN A 406 -9.11 58.18 -24.53
N ARG A 407 -9.55 58.07 -25.79
CA ARG A 407 -9.49 56.87 -26.63
C ARG A 407 -8.05 56.68 -27.11
N HIS A 408 -7.42 55.55 -26.78
CA HIS A 408 -6.17 55.13 -27.42
C HIS A 408 -6.44 54.25 -28.65
N ARG A 409 -5.79 54.64 -29.75
CA ARG A 409 -5.77 54.01 -31.07
C ARG A 409 -4.92 52.73 -31.06
N LEU A 410 -5.40 51.68 -31.75
CA LEU A 410 -4.63 50.47 -32.09
C LEU A 410 -3.59 50.75 -33.21
N PRO A 411 -2.46 50.02 -33.26
CA PRO A 411 -1.40 50.22 -34.25
C PRO A 411 -1.63 49.50 -35.60
N SER A 412 -0.87 49.95 -36.61
CA SER A 412 -1.16 49.96 -38.04
C SER A 412 -0.44 48.88 -38.89
N PRO A 413 -0.80 47.59 -38.79
CA PRO A 413 -0.70 46.74 -39.99
C PRO A 413 -1.84 45.69 -40.12
N VAL A 414 -3.08 46.04 -39.78
CA VAL A 414 -4.24 45.12 -39.94
C VAL A 414 -5.31 45.65 -40.91
N ARG A 415 -5.05 46.77 -41.59
CA ARG A 415 -6.07 47.44 -42.43
C ARG A 415 -6.05 47.07 -43.92
N SER A 416 -5.30 46.05 -44.33
CA SER A 416 -5.15 45.69 -45.76
C SER A 416 -5.52 44.25 -46.13
N LEU A 417 -6.28 43.53 -45.29
CA LEU A 417 -6.73 42.15 -45.60
C LEU A 417 -8.26 41.95 -45.63
N LEU A 418 -9.04 43.03 -45.60
CA LEU A 418 -10.51 42.96 -45.66
C LEU A 418 -11.07 43.85 -46.78
N ALA A 419 -10.57 43.64 -47.99
CA ALA A 419 -11.31 43.95 -49.21
C ALA A 419 -11.76 42.62 -49.83
N LEU A 420 -12.72 41.95 -49.20
CA LEU A 420 -13.43 40.84 -49.83
C LEU A 420 -14.58 41.44 -50.66
N GLU A 421 -14.55 41.21 -51.96
CA GLU A 421 -15.66 41.51 -52.87
C GLU A 421 -16.93 40.75 -52.47
N ASP A 422 -18.08 41.40 -52.66
CA ASP A 422 -19.40 40.88 -52.36
C ASP A 422 -19.73 39.65 -53.24
N PRO A 423 -19.98 38.46 -52.67
CA PRO A 423 -20.25 37.24 -53.42
C PRO A 423 -21.57 37.25 -54.21
N ARG A 424 -22.40 38.30 -54.07
CA ARG A 424 -23.61 38.51 -54.88
C ARG A 424 -23.38 39.26 -56.20
N SER A 425 -22.14 39.72 -56.45
CA SER A 425 -21.78 40.36 -57.71
C SER A 425 -21.89 39.40 -58.92
N PRO A 426 -22.41 39.86 -60.09
CA PRO A 426 -22.42 39.07 -61.32
C PRO A 426 -21.01 38.76 -61.87
N SER A 427 -19.95 39.43 -61.38
CA SER A 427 -18.57 39.29 -61.85
C SER A 427 -17.71 38.29 -61.06
N ALA A 428 -18.21 37.70 -59.96
CA ALA A 428 -17.43 36.78 -59.13
C ALA A 428 -17.30 35.38 -59.77
N SER A 429 -16.05 34.91 -59.94
CA SER A 429 -15.75 33.62 -60.60
C SER A 429 -16.34 32.43 -59.84
N ALA A 430 -16.75 31.38 -60.57
CA ALA A 430 -17.37 30.18 -60.00
C ALA A 430 -16.48 29.51 -58.93
N SER A 431 -15.15 29.56 -59.11
CA SER A 431 -14.16 29.00 -58.19
C SER A 431 -14.17 29.67 -56.81
N TYR A 432 -14.42 30.98 -56.74
CA TYR A 432 -14.50 31.72 -55.48
C TYR A 432 -15.77 31.36 -54.69
N ARG A 433 -16.90 31.18 -55.37
CA ARG A 433 -18.16 30.77 -54.72
C ARG A 433 -18.07 29.35 -54.16
N ILE A 434 -17.39 28.44 -54.86
CA ILE A 434 -17.14 27.07 -54.40
C ILE A 434 -16.22 27.07 -53.17
N LEU A 435 -15.15 27.88 -53.17
CA LEU A 435 -14.24 27.98 -52.04
C LEU A 435 -14.96 28.49 -50.78
N VAL A 436 -15.80 29.52 -50.91
CA VAL A 436 -16.58 30.06 -49.79
C VAL A 436 -17.59 29.03 -49.28
N ALA A 437 -18.23 28.26 -50.15
CA ALA A 437 -19.15 27.19 -49.77
C ALA A 437 -18.45 26.04 -49.03
N VAL A 438 -17.27 25.62 -49.48
CA VAL A 438 -16.47 24.56 -48.82
C VAL A 438 -15.99 25.03 -47.44
N VAL A 439 -15.53 26.26 -47.31
CA VAL A 439 -15.12 26.82 -46.01
C VAL A 439 -16.32 26.93 -45.07
N ALA A 440 -17.49 27.34 -45.57
CA ALA A 440 -18.72 27.36 -44.77
C ALA A 440 -19.13 25.95 -44.32
N CYS A 441 -19.06 24.93 -45.19
CA CYS A 441 -19.37 23.54 -44.83
C CYS A 441 -18.38 22.98 -43.79
N LEU A 442 -17.09 23.30 -43.89
CA LEU A 442 -16.09 22.88 -42.90
C LEU A 442 -16.30 23.55 -41.54
N LEU A 443 -16.70 24.84 -41.53
CA LEU A 443 -17.04 25.55 -40.30
C LEU A 443 -18.29 24.97 -39.64
N VAL A 444 -19.32 24.62 -40.43
CA VAL A 444 -20.53 23.96 -39.92
C VAL A 444 -20.21 22.56 -39.40
N ALA A 445 -19.40 21.78 -40.09
CA ALA A 445 -18.96 20.45 -39.63
C ALA A 445 -18.15 20.54 -38.32
N ALA A 446 -17.28 21.55 -38.19
CA ALA A 446 -16.55 21.82 -36.96
C ALA A 446 -17.48 22.26 -35.81
N LEU A 447 -18.51 23.06 -36.10
CA LEU A 447 -19.50 23.50 -35.12
C LEU A 447 -20.38 22.34 -34.64
N VAL A 448 -20.82 21.46 -35.55
CA VAL A 448 -21.58 20.25 -35.22
C VAL A 448 -20.71 19.29 -34.43
N SER A 449 -19.45 19.08 -34.82
CA SER A 449 -18.50 18.26 -34.06
C SER A 449 -18.25 18.85 -32.66
N ALA A 450 -18.13 20.18 -32.54
CA ALA A 450 -18.00 20.85 -31.25
C ALA A 450 -19.27 20.72 -30.39
N LEU A 451 -20.47 20.83 -30.98
CA LEU A 451 -21.75 20.68 -30.29
C LEU A 451 -22.01 19.24 -29.82
N VAL A 452 -21.57 18.24 -30.58
CA VAL A 452 -21.67 16.81 -30.21
C VAL A 452 -20.61 16.44 -29.16
N SER A 453 -19.42 17.05 -29.22
CA SER A 453 -18.32 16.78 -28.28
C SER A 453 -18.46 17.56 -26.96
N ALA A 454 -19.06 18.75 -26.99
CA ALA A 454 -19.13 19.67 -25.84
C ALA A 454 -19.79 19.06 -24.59
N PRO A 455 -20.89 18.29 -24.65
CA PRO A 455 -21.48 17.69 -23.46
C PRO A 455 -20.53 16.67 -22.79
N SER A 456 -19.79 15.90 -23.59
CA SER A 456 -18.84 14.89 -23.10
C SER A 456 -17.53 15.49 -22.58
N VAL A 457 -17.10 16.63 -23.14
CA VAL A 457 -15.91 17.36 -22.70
C VAL A 457 -16.25 18.20 -21.45
N TRP A 458 -17.44 18.79 -21.38
CA TRP A 458 -17.94 19.49 -20.20
C TRP A 458 -18.18 18.55 -19.02
N SER A 459 -18.69 17.33 -19.25
CA SER A 459 -18.82 16.32 -18.17
C SER A 459 -17.47 15.82 -17.65
N ARG A 460 -16.42 15.78 -18.49
CA ARG A 460 -15.05 15.46 -18.08
C ARG A 460 -14.38 16.61 -17.33
N LEU A 461 -14.63 17.87 -17.72
CA LEU A 461 -14.13 19.07 -17.02
C LEU A 461 -14.82 19.33 -15.67
N ASN A 462 -16.07 18.87 -15.50
CA ASN A 462 -16.87 19.07 -14.28
C ASN A 462 -17.14 17.78 -13.49
N SER A 463 -16.36 16.70 -13.67
CA SER A 463 -16.51 15.53 -12.80
C SER A 463 -16.13 15.96 -11.37
N PRO A 464 -17.09 15.99 -10.42
CA PRO A 464 -16.79 16.46 -9.08
C PRO A 464 -15.71 15.58 -8.44
N TYR A 465 -14.83 16.20 -7.68
CA TYR A 465 -13.92 15.50 -6.76
C TYR A 465 -14.69 14.45 -5.96
N LEU A 466 -14.04 13.32 -5.68
CA LEU A 466 -14.61 12.08 -5.13
C LEU A 466 -15.97 12.21 -4.43
N CYS A 467 -16.03 12.93 -3.31
CA CYS A 467 -17.27 13.35 -2.67
C CYS A 467 -17.09 14.75 -2.11
N ARG A 468 -18.12 15.60 -2.23
CA ARG A 468 -18.14 16.92 -1.59
C ARG A 468 -18.40 16.75 -0.10
N LYS A 469 -17.51 17.28 0.73
CA LYS A 469 -17.67 17.33 2.18
C LYS A 469 -18.46 18.57 2.59
N ASP A 470 -19.51 18.39 3.37
CA ASP A 470 -20.30 19.47 3.98
C ASP A 470 -20.43 19.21 5.49
N GLY A 471 -19.63 19.92 6.28
CA GLY A 471 -19.47 19.64 7.71
C GLY A 471 -19.06 18.19 8.00
N ILE A 472 -19.95 17.45 8.66
CA ILE A 472 -19.81 16.01 9.00
C ILE A 472 -20.49 15.07 8.00
N ARG A 473 -21.06 15.59 6.90
CA ARG A 473 -21.74 14.82 5.85
C ARG A 473 -20.86 14.72 4.60
N LEU A 474 -21.11 13.68 3.80
CA LEU A 474 -20.41 13.42 2.54
C LEU A 474 -21.42 13.23 1.42
N HIS A 475 -21.30 14.04 0.37
CA HIS A 475 -22.16 14.00 -0.80
C HIS A 475 -21.37 13.43 -1.98
N CYS A 476 -21.65 12.17 -2.33
CA CYS A 476 -21.01 11.49 -3.45
C CYS A 476 -21.94 11.46 -4.68
N PRO A 477 -21.42 11.59 -5.91
CA PRO A 477 -22.22 11.51 -7.13
C PRO A 477 -22.93 10.15 -7.28
N GLY A 478 -23.95 10.12 -8.16
CA GLY A 478 -24.61 8.87 -8.54
C GLY A 478 -23.72 8.00 -9.43
N VAL A 479 -24.00 6.70 -9.45
CA VAL A 479 -23.39 5.72 -10.36
C VAL A 479 -24.54 4.92 -10.98
N ASN A 480 -24.45 4.60 -12.28
CA ASN A 480 -25.45 3.76 -12.94
C ASN A 480 -25.42 2.35 -12.35
N GLU A 481 -26.57 1.85 -11.94
CA GLU A 481 -26.71 0.47 -11.48
C GLU A 481 -26.38 -0.51 -12.62
N ARG A 482 -25.57 -1.53 -12.31
CA ARG A 482 -25.25 -2.64 -13.23
C ARG A 482 -25.76 -3.95 -12.66
N GLY A 483 -26.09 -4.90 -13.54
CA GLY A 483 -26.73 -6.16 -13.18
C GLY A 483 -25.89 -6.99 -12.19
N SER A 484 -26.47 -7.30 -11.03
CA SER A 484 -25.97 -8.17 -9.94
C SER A 484 -25.19 -7.48 -8.79
N LEU A 485 -25.76 -6.44 -8.19
CA LEU A 485 -25.28 -5.90 -6.91
C LEU A 485 -25.47 -6.89 -5.74
N TRP A 486 -26.61 -7.56 -5.71
CA TRP A 486 -27.09 -8.37 -4.58
C TRP A 486 -26.67 -9.85 -4.61
N GLU A 487 -26.23 -10.37 -5.76
CA GLU A 487 -25.94 -11.78 -5.95
C GLU A 487 -24.55 -11.99 -6.58
N ASN A 488 -24.07 -13.24 -6.54
CA ASN A 488 -22.90 -13.68 -7.30
C ASN A 488 -23.30 -14.26 -8.66
N PRO A 489 -22.42 -14.22 -9.69
CA PRO A 489 -22.69 -14.85 -10.98
C PRO A 489 -22.96 -16.36 -10.88
N HIS A 490 -24.03 -16.84 -11.51
CA HIS A 490 -24.53 -18.22 -11.38
C HIS A 490 -23.51 -19.30 -11.81
N ALA A 491 -22.64 -19.00 -12.77
CA ALA A 491 -21.64 -19.94 -13.30
C ALA A 491 -20.51 -20.28 -12.31
N ALA A 492 -20.18 -19.39 -11.37
CA ALA A 492 -19.14 -19.62 -10.36
C ALA A 492 -19.65 -20.35 -9.11
N ALA A 493 -20.97 -20.44 -8.94
CA ALA A 493 -21.61 -20.86 -7.70
C ALA A 493 -21.96 -22.37 -7.63
N ALA A 494 -21.89 -23.09 -8.75
CA ALA A 494 -22.44 -24.45 -8.84
C ALA A 494 -21.41 -25.58 -8.59
N SER A 495 -20.12 -25.30 -8.40
CA SER A 495 -19.09 -26.35 -8.45
C SER A 495 -18.77 -27.05 -7.12
N TRP A 496 -19.36 -26.63 -6.00
CA TRP A 496 -19.06 -27.14 -4.66
C TRP A 496 -20.33 -27.33 -3.82
N LYS A 497 -20.33 -28.37 -2.97
CA LYS A 497 -21.39 -28.67 -2.01
C LYS A 497 -20.83 -29.00 -0.63
N PRO A 498 -21.56 -28.70 0.46
CA PRO A 498 -21.25 -29.21 1.80
C PRO A 498 -21.05 -30.72 1.80
N CYS A 499 -20.02 -31.21 2.49
CA CYS A 499 -19.81 -32.66 2.68
C CYS A 499 -19.10 -33.00 4.00
N ALA A 500 -19.19 -32.11 4.99
CA ALA A 500 -18.70 -32.34 6.35
C ALA A 500 -19.79 -32.86 7.30
N GLU A 501 -21.05 -32.90 6.86
CA GLU A 501 -22.14 -33.51 7.62
C GLU A 501 -21.85 -34.99 7.89
N ARG A 502 -22.41 -35.51 8.99
CA ARG A 502 -22.27 -36.92 9.35
C ARG A 502 -23.08 -37.77 8.36
N ARG A 503 -22.48 -38.83 7.83
CA ARG A 503 -23.19 -39.83 7.01
C ARG A 503 -23.83 -40.88 7.93
N SER A 504 -25.03 -41.36 7.58
CA SER A 504 -25.76 -42.38 8.34
C SER A 504 -25.00 -43.71 8.45
N ASP A 505 -24.09 -43.99 7.51
CA ASP A 505 -23.43 -45.29 7.35
C ASP A 505 -21.97 -45.30 7.85
N GLU A 506 -21.51 -44.22 8.53
CA GLU A 506 -20.16 -44.15 9.11
C GLU A 506 -20.08 -44.96 10.41
N ILE A 507 -19.23 -46.01 10.42
CA ILE A 507 -18.95 -46.83 11.61
C ILE A 507 -18.35 -45.95 12.72
N SER A 508 -18.85 -46.11 13.94
CA SER A 508 -18.36 -45.38 15.12
C SER A 508 -17.01 -45.94 15.58
N ASP A 509 -15.94 -45.17 15.36
CA ASP A 509 -14.59 -45.45 15.89
C ASP A 509 -14.44 -45.01 17.37
N LEU A 510 -15.48 -45.20 18.18
CA LEU A 510 -15.47 -44.77 19.58
C LEU A 510 -14.89 -45.83 20.50
N VAL A 511 -13.97 -45.35 21.32
CA VAL A 511 -13.33 -46.12 22.37
C VAL A 511 -14.32 -46.28 23.56
N PRO A 512 -14.51 -47.50 24.10
CA PRO A 512 -15.28 -47.72 25.34
C PRO A 512 -14.81 -46.82 26.49
N GLU A 513 -15.68 -46.52 27.46
CA GLU A 513 -15.35 -45.58 28.56
C GLU A 513 -14.08 -45.98 29.33
N ASN A 514 -13.92 -47.29 29.48
CA ASN A 514 -12.82 -47.92 30.21
C ASN A 514 -11.47 -47.84 29.47
N GLU A 515 -11.47 -47.48 28.19
CA GLU A 515 -10.29 -47.44 27.31
C GLU A 515 -9.89 -46.02 26.90
N THR A 516 -10.61 -44.99 27.36
CA THR A 516 -10.26 -43.59 27.03
C THR A 516 -8.89 -43.21 27.61
N SER A 517 -8.12 -42.39 26.88
CA SER A 517 -6.79 -41.96 27.34
C SER A 517 -6.85 -41.10 28.62
N GLY A 518 -8.02 -40.54 28.95
CA GLY A 518 -8.28 -39.64 30.07
C GLY A 518 -9.27 -38.53 29.72
N TYR A 519 -9.41 -37.54 30.59
CA TYR A 519 -10.34 -36.42 30.48
C TYR A 519 -9.59 -35.11 30.22
N ILE A 520 -10.09 -34.30 29.29
CA ILE A 520 -9.57 -32.97 29.04
C ILE A 520 -10.60 -31.88 29.32
N PHE A 521 -10.13 -30.82 29.97
CA PHE A 521 -10.92 -29.66 30.35
C PHE A 521 -10.30 -28.41 29.75
N ILE A 522 -11.07 -27.67 28.95
CA ILE A 522 -10.54 -26.58 28.13
C ILE A 522 -11.17 -25.25 28.54
N HIS A 523 -10.31 -24.23 28.69
CA HIS A 523 -10.71 -22.85 28.94
C HIS A 523 -10.63 -22.03 27.65
N ALA A 524 -11.77 -21.89 26.97
CA ALA A 524 -11.89 -21.07 25.78
C ALA A 524 -11.86 -19.59 26.19
N GLU A 525 -10.87 -18.84 25.68
CA GLU A 525 -10.71 -17.41 25.99
C GLU A 525 -10.96 -16.53 24.75
N GLY A 526 -11.24 -15.24 24.99
CA GLY A 526 -11.55 -14.26 23.95
C GLY A 526 -13.04 -14.06 23.76
N GLY A 527 -13.43 -13.33 22.71
CA GLY A 527 -14.84 -13.08 22.37
C GLY A 527 -15.54 -14.30 21.74
N LEU A 528 -16.88 -14.24 21.61
CA LEU A 528 -17.72 -15.35 21.09
C LEU A 528 -17.09 -16.12 19.92
N ASN A 529 -16.68 -15.41 18.87
CA ASN A 529 -16.16 -16.04 17.65
C ASN A 529 -14.75 -16.66 17.82
N GLN A 530 -13.95 -16.18 18.78
CA GLN A 530 -12.72 -16.86 19.20
C GLN A 530 -13.05 -18.13 19.98
N GLN A 531 -14.02 -18.05 20.89
CA GLN A 531 -14.49 -19.19 21.67
C GLN A 531 -15.07 -20.29 20.78
N ARG A 532 -15.86 -19.96 19.74
CA ARG A 532 -16.36 -20.93 18.75
C ARG A 532 -15.22 -21.72 18.09
N ILE A 533 -14.19 -21.03 17.61
CA ILE A 533 -13.00 -21.67 17.01
C ILE A 533 -12.25 -22.54 18.04
N ALA A 534 -12.12 -22.06 19.27
CA ALA A 534 -11.51 -22.80 20.36
C ALA A 534 -12.28 -24.09 20.67
N ILE A 535 -13.61 -24.05 20.74
CA ILE A 535 -14.47 -25.22 20.95
C ILE A 535 -14.31 -26.23 19.80
N CYS A 536 -14.27 -25.77 18.54
CA CYS A 536 -14.05 -26.67 17.41
C CYS A 536 -12.69 -27.36 17.47
N ASN A 537 -11.64 -26.64 17.87
CA ASN A 537 -10.30 -27.21 18.07
C ASN A 537 -10.25 -28.16 19.29
N ALA A 538 -11.03 -27.89 20.34
CA ALA A 538 -11.12 -28.72 21.53
C ALA A 538 -11.64 -30.12 21.18
N VAL A 539 -12.73 -30.20 20.41
CA VAL A 539 -13.29 -31.48 19.93
C VAL A 539 -12.27 -32.23 19.07
N ALA A 540 -11.58 -31.52 18.16
CA ALA A 540 -10.54 -32.13 17.32
C ALA A 540 -9.38 -32.73 18.12
N ILE A 541 -8.91 -32.03 19.16
CA ILE A 541 -7.82 -32.52 20.02
C ILE A 541 -8.26 -33.70 20.89
N ALA A 542 -9.50 -33.67 21.39
CA ALA A 542 -10.09 -34.79 22.10
C ALA A 542 -10.07 -36.05 21.21
N LYS A 543 -10.46 -35.91 19.92
CA LYS A 543 -10.37 -36.99 18.93
C LYS A 543 -8.94 -37.44 18.66
N ILE A 544 -8.00 -36.53 18.43
CA ILE A 544 -6.58 -36.85 18.17
C ILE A 544 -5.98 -37.70 19.30
N MET A 545 -6.36 -37.45 20.54
CA MET A 545 -5.80 -38.11 21.73
C MET A 545 -6.65 -39.29 22.24
N ASN A 546 -7.78 -39.60 21.60
CA ASN A 546 -8.80 -40.53 22.13
C ASN A 546 -9.16 -40.21 23.60
N ALA A 547 -9.36 -38.94 23.91
CA ALA A 547 -9.68 -38.44 25.24
C ALA A 547 -11.17 -38.02 25.32
N THR A 548 -11.74 -38.12 26.52
CA THR A 548 -13.09 -37.61 26.80
C THR A 548 -13.02 -36.10 27.01
N LEU A 549 -13.84 -35.34 26.28
CA LEU A 549 -13.93 -33.90 26.43
C LEU A 549 -14.94 -33.55 27.52
N ILE A 550 -14.52 -32.81 28.54
CA ILE A 550 -15.45 -32.17 29.46
C ILE A 550 -15.89 -30.84 28.82
N LEU A 551 -17.17 -30.48 29.01
CA LEU A 551 -17.77 -29.29 28.42
C LEU A 551 -16.85 -28.05 28.58
N PRO A 552 -16.50 -27.35 27.48
CA PRO A 552 -15.56 -26.24 27.55
C PRO A 552 -16.07 -25.10 28.43
N VAL A 553 -15.19 -24.52 29.23
CA VAL A 553 -15.51 -23.33 30.03
C VAL A 553 -15.19 -22.07 29.23
N LEU A 554 -16.19 -21.22 29.06
CA LEU A 554 -16.04 -19.89 28.51
C LEU A 554 -15.42 -18.99 29.58
N LYS A 555 -14.17 -18.59 29.39
CA LYS A 555 -13.46 -17.75 30.36
C LYS A 555 -13.70 -16.27 30.06
N GLN A 556 -13.93 -15.51 31.13
CA GLN A 556 -14.10 -14.07 31.11
C GLN A 556 -13.00 -13.35 30.31
N ASP A 557 -13.42 -12.58 29.30
CA ASP A 557 -12.55 -11.70 28.52
C ASP A 557 -12.19 -10.46 29.35
N GLN A 558 -10.91 -10.06 29.36
CA GLN A 558 -10.44 -8.91 30.14
C GLN A 558 -11.01 -7.56 29.66
N ILE A 559 -11.48 -7.48 28.42
CA ILE A 559 -12.03 -6.28 27.78
C ILE A 559 -13.55 -6.19 28.00
N TRP A 560 -14.27 -7.30 27.87
CA TRP A 560 -15.74 -7.32 27.91
C TRP A 560 -16.33 -7.73 29.27
N LYS A 561 -15.50 -8.26 30.20
CA LYS A 561 -15.87 -8.65 31.57
C LYS A 561 -17.09 -9.60 31.68
N ASP A 562 -17.39 -10.35 30.63
CA ASP A 562 -18.56 -11.24 30.55
C ASP A 562 -18.37 -12.54 31.37
N GLN A 563 -19.41 -12.97 32.11
CA GLN A 563 -19.44 -14.20 32.94
C GLN A 563 -20.30 -15.32 32.32
N THR A 564 -20.68 -15.17 31.05
CA THR A 564 -21.50 -16.14 30.30
C THR A 564 -20.91 -17.55 30.32
N LYS A 565 -21.74 -18.56 30.61
CA LYS A 565 -21.39 -19.98 30.55
C LYS A 565 -21.67 -20.59 29.17
N PHE A 566 -21.23 -21.83 28.96
CA PHE A 566 -21.44 -22.51 27.67
C PHE A 566 -22.94 -22.73 27.40
N GLU A 567 -23.68 -23.19 28.42
CA GLU A 567 -25.13 -23.45 28.38
C GLU A 567 -25.99 -22.20 28.22
N ASP A 568 -25.46 -21.00 28.50
CA ASP A 568 -26.18 -19.74 28.32
C ASP A 568 -26.23 -19.29 26.84
N ILE A 569 -25.47 -19.96 25.95
CA ILE A 569 -25.27 -19.54 24.55
C ILE A 569 -25.52 -20.67 23.57
N PHE A 570 -25.05 -21.88 23.87
CA PHE A 570 -25.12 -23.03 22.98
C PHE A 570 -26.06 -24.10 23.51
N ASP A 571 -26.74 -24.78 22.60
CA ASP A 571 -27.56 -25.94 22.94
C ASP A 571 -26.66 -27.15 23.29
N VAL A 572 -26.52 -27.41 24.60
CA VAL A 572 -25.63 -28.43 25.14
C VAL A 572 -26.10 -29.84 24.77
N ASP A 573 -27.40 -30.09 24.85
CA ASP A 573 -27.97 -31.41 24.56
C ASP A 573 -27.81 -31.75 23.09
N TYR A 574 -28.09 -30.80 22.21
CA TYR A 574 -27.84 -30.96 20.78
C TYR A 574 -26.35 -31.18 20.49
N PHE A 575 -25.46 -30.39 21.10
CA PHE A 575 -24.02 -30.50 20.90
C PHE A 575 -23.46 -31.88 21.30
N ILE A 576 -23.84 -32.39 22.48
CA ILE A 576 -23.42 -33.71 22.96
C ILE A 576 -24.02 -34.81 22.10
N ASN A 577 -25.32 -34.77 21.81
CA ASN A 577 -26.00 -35.82 21.04
C ASN A 577 -25.51 -35.88 19.58
N TYR A 578 -25.24 -34.75 18.95
CA TYR A 578 -24.76 -34.71 17.57
C TYR A 578 -23.33 -35.27 17.42
N LEU A 579 -22.47 -35.03 18.43
CA LEU A 579 -21.07 -35.49 18.42
C LEU A 579 -20.84 -36.82 19.15
N LYS A 580 -21.92 -37.45 19.64
CA LYS A 580 -21.87 -38.64 20.50
C LYS A 580 -21.09 -39.81 19.91
N ASP A 581 -21.02 -39.89 18.57
CA ASP A 581 -20.38 -40.94 17.78
C ASP A 581 -18.99 -40.50 17.22
N ASP A 582 -18.59 -39.25 17.44
CA ASP A 582 -17.29 -38.71 17.02
C ASP A 582 -16.31 -38.65 18.20
N VAL A 583 -16.76 -38.06 19.32
CA VAL A 583 -15.98 -37.84 20.54
C VAL A 583 -16.90 -37.98 21.75
N ARG A 584 -16.45 -38.66 22.81
CA ARG A 584 -17.19 -38.71 24.08
C ARG A 584 -17.12 -37.34 24.77
N ILE A 585 -18.28 -36.74 25.05
CA ILE A 585 -18.39 -35.45 25.72
C ILE A 585 -19.21 -35.62 27.00
N VAL A 586 -18.71 -35.10 28.12
CA VAL A 586 -19.39 -35.11 29.42
C VAL A 586 -19.62 -33.68 29.92
N ARG A 587 -20.71 -33.46 30.66
CA ARG A 587 -21.08 -32.14 31.18
C ARG A 587 -20.13 -31.66 32.28
N GLU A 588 -19.81 -32.55 33.21
CA GLU A 588 -19.03 -32.25 34.40
C GLU A 588 -17.91 -33.27 34.61
N ILE A 589 -17.05 -32.99 35.58
CA ILE A 589 -16.00 -33.91 36.01
C ILE A 589 -16.67 -35.11 36.67
N PRO A 590 -16.31 -36.36 36.32
CA PRO A 590 -16.92 -37.54 36.92
C PRO A 590 -16.76 -37.58 38.45
N GLU A 591 -17.81 -37.99 39.16
CA GLU A 591 -17.84 -37.96 40.63
C GLU A 591 -16.77 -38.83 41.28
N TRP A 592 -16.32 -39.92 40.65
CA TRP A 592 -15.28 -40.82 41.17
C TRP A 592 -13.88 -40.20 41.27
N PHE A 593 -13.68 -38.98 40.74
CA PHE A 593 -12.43 -38.21 40.88
C PHE A 593 -12.32 -37.45 42.22
N THR A 594 -13.18 -37.75 43.20
CA THR A 594 -13.52 -36.91 44.38
C THR A 594 -12.45 -36.71 45.45
N GLU A 595 -11.21 -37.18 45.29
CA GLU A 595 -10.11 -36.70 46.14
C GLU A 595 -9.71 -35.28 45.72
N LYS A 596 -10.32 -34.28 46.37
CA LYS A 596 -10.14 -32.84 46.08
C LYS A 596 -8.67 -32.46 45.98
N ASP A 597 -7.78 -33.02 46.81
CA ASP A 597 -6.36 -32.67 46.83
C ASP A 597 -5.59 -33.11 45.56
N GLU A 598 -5.92 -34.27 44.97
CA GLU A 598 -5.35 -34.71 43.70
C GLU A 598 -5.92 -33.94 42.51
N LEU A 599 -7.23 -33.63 42.53
CA LEU A 599 -7.89 -32.80 41.54
C LEU A 599 -7.31 -31.38 41.52
N PHE A 600 -7.11 -30.77 42.70
CA PHE A 600 -6.47 -29.47 42.82
C PHE A 600 -5.03 -29.50 42.30
N THR A 601 -4.26 -30.57 42.57
CA THR A 601 -2.87 -30.72 42.12
C THR A 601 -2.76 -30.94 40.61
N SER A 602 -3.66 -31.72 40.00
CA SER A 602 -3.70 -31.95 38.55
C SER A 602 -4.17 -30.72 37.78
N ILE A 603 -5.17 -29.98 38.28
CA ILE A 603 -5.66 -28.73 37.68
C ILE A 603 -4.62 -27.59 37.82
N LYS A 604 -3.87 -27.51 38.93
CA LYS A 604 -2.79 -26.51 39.12
C LYS A 604 -1.63 -26.72 38.13
N ARG A 605 -1.33 -27.97 37.77
CA ARG A 605 -0.32 -28.35 36.77
C ARG A 605 -0.87 -28.24 35.34
N THR A 606 -1.52 -27.11 35.05
CA THR A 606 -1.98 -26.73 33.71
C THR A 606 -0.82 -26.83 32.70
N VAL A 607 -1.07 -27.34 31.49
CA VAL A 607 -0.11 -27.22 30.39
C VAL A 607 -0.09 -25.76 29.93
N LYS A 608 0.82 -24.96 30.51
CA LYS A 608 0.88 -23.50 30.27
C LYS A 608 1.61 -23.11 28.99
N ASN A 609 2.29 -24.05 28.33
CA ASN A 609 3.23 -23.79 27.24
C ASN A 609 2.88 -24.46 25.91
N ILE A 610 1.58 -24.65 25.60
CA ILE A 610 1.21 -25.09 24.25
C ILE A 610 1.52 -23.95 23.27
N PRO A 611 2.31 -24.19 22.21
CA PRO A 611 2.57 -23.19 21.17
C PRO A 611 1.27 -22.63 20.57
N LYS A 612 1.33 -21.41 20.03
CA LYS A 612 0.24 -20.93 19.18
C LYS A 612 0.30 -21.73 17.86
N TYR A 613 -0.84 -22.24 17.40
CA TYR A 613 -0.97 -23.12 16.23
C TYR A 613 -0.13 -24.41 16.33
N ALA A 614 -0.21 -25.13 17.45
CA ALA A 614 0.52 -26.39 17.62
C ALA A 614 0.02 -27.47 16.62
N SER A 615 0.92 -28.34 16.17
CA SER A 615 0.57 -29.45 15.27
C SER A 615 -0.20 -30.55 16.00
N ALA A 616 -0.90 -31.41 15.26
CA ALA A 616 -1.54 -32.59 15.85
C ALA A 616 -0.53 -33.50 16.59
N GLN A 617 0.66 -33.68 16.00
CA GLN A 617 1.74 -34.47 16.61
C GLN A 617 2.22 -33.92 17.96
N PHE A 618 2.24 -32.59 18.12
CA PHE A 618 2.63 -31.98 19.40
C PHE A 618 1.74 -32.47 20.55
N TYR A 619 0.44 -32.64 20.32
CA TYR A 619 -0.49 -33.14 21.32
C TYR A 619 -0.21 -34.61 21.66
N ILE A 620 0.09 -35.44 20.67
CA ILE A 620 0.45 -36.84 20.85
C ILE A 620 1.75 -36.98 21.66
N ASP A 621 2.76 -36.16 21.35
CA ASP A 621 4.09 -36.30 21.97
C ASP A 621 4.17 -35.66 23.36
N ASN A 622 3.46 -34.55 23.58
CA ASN A 622 3.66 -33.71 24.77
C ASN A 622 2.47 -33.67 25.73
N VAL A 623 1.25 -33.88 25.24
CA VAL A 623 0.02 -33.71 26.03
C VAL A 623 -0.57 -35.06 26.41
N LEU A 624 -0.68 -35.98 25.44
CA LEU A 624 -1.23 -37.32 25.63
C LEU A 624 -0.53 -38.13 26.75
N PRO A 625 0.82 -38.18 26.86
CA PRO A 625 1.48 -38.93 27.93
C PRO A 625 1.09 -38.42 29.32
N ARG A 626 0.94 -37.11 29.45
CA ARG A 626 0.55 -36.47 30.72
C ARG A 626 -0.91 -36.71 31.07
N ILE A 627 -1.80 -36.77 30.07
CA ILE A 627 -3.21 -37.12 30.28
C ILE A 627 -3.31 -38.58 30.74
N LYS A 628 -2.55 -39.50 30.13
CA LYS A 628 -2.52 -40.90 30.55
C LYS A 628 -2.02 -41.07 31.99
N GLU A 629 -1.02 -40.27 32.39
CA GLU A 629 -0.48 -40.26 33.75
C GLU A 629 -1.45 -39.67 34.79
N LYS A 630 -2.05 -38.50 34.49
CA LYS A 630 -2.85 -37.74 35.47
C LYS A 630 -4.35 -37.99 35.39
N LYS A 631 -4.81 -38.74 34.39
CA LYS A 631 -6.21 -39.08 34.09
C LYS A 631 -7.13 -37.89 33.77
N ILE A 632 -6.91 -36.70 34.34
CA ILE A 632 -7.60 -35.45 34.00
C ILE A 632 -6.60 -34.31 33.79
N MET A 633 -6.87 -33.43 32.82
CA MET A 633 -6.00 -32.31 32.52
C MET A 633 -6.75 -31.04 32.11
N SER A 634 -6.39 -29.92 32.73
CA SER A 634 -6.85 -28.58 32.32
C SER A 634 -5.85 -27.91 31.36
N ILE A 635 -6.36 -27.37 30.25
CA ILE A 635 -5.57 -26.63 29.26
C ILE A 635 -5.99 -25.15 29.26
N LYS A 636 -5.06 -24.28 29.64
CA LYS A 636 -5.28 -22.84 29.76
C LYS A 636 -3.99 -22.04 29.54
N PRO A 637 -4.01 -20.94 28.75
CA PRO A 637 -5.14 -20.41 27.97
C PRO A 637 -5.31 -21.12 26.61
N PHE A 638 -6.56 -21.35 26.18
CA PHE A 638 -6.86 -22.08 24.94
C PHE A 638 -7.44 -21.17 23.85
N VAL A 639 -6.55 -20.53 23.09
CA VAL A 639 -6.88 -19.70 21.91
C VAL A 639 -5.89 -20.03 20.79
N ASP A 640 -6.39 -20.32 19.59
CA ASP A 640 -5.57 -20.65 18.42
C ASP A 640 -4.52 -21.75 18.71
N ARG A 641 -4.88 -22.80 19.47
CA ARG A 641 -3.91 -23.81 19.94
C ARG A 641 -3.70 -25.01 19.01
N LEU A 642 -4.57 -25.22 18.03
CA LEU A 642 -4.38 -26.19 16.96
C LEU A 642 -4.10 -25.46 15.64
N GLY A 643 -3.04 -25.86 14.95
CA GLY A 643 -2.65 -25.34 13.64
C GLY A 643 -3.59 -25.77 12.51
N TYR A 644 -3.27 -25.29 11.32
CA TYR A 644 -3.92 -25.72 10.07
C TYR A 644 -3.06 -26.78 9.35
N ASP A 645 -1.73 -26.61 9.42
CA ASP A 645 -0.74 -27.48 8.80
C ASP A 645 -0.59 -28.80 9.56
N ASN A 646 -0.46 -29.90 8.83
CA ASN A 646 -0.22 -31.25 9.38
C ASN A 646 -1.32 -31.77 10.31
N VAL A 647 -2.57 -31.32 10.13
CA VAL A 647 -3.76 -31.92 10.74
C VAL A 647 -4.42 -32.85 9.71
N PRO A 648 -4.68 -34.13 10.04
CA PRO A 648 -5.32 -35.07 9.11
C PRO A 648 -6.64 -34.53 8.55
N MET A 649 -6.95 -34.89 7.30
CA MET A 649 -8.14 -34.37 6.59
C MET A 649 -9.43 -34.65 7.37
N GLU A 650 -9.59 -35.85 7.93
CA GLU A 650 -10.77 -36.22 8.71
C GLU A 650 -10.92 -35.41 10.00
N ILE A 651 -9.80 -35.02 10.63
CA ILE A 651 -9.84 -34.13 11.81
C ILE A 651 -10.26 -32.71 11.40
N ASN A 652 -9.77 -32.22 10.26
CA ASN A 652 -10.23 -30.94 9.72
C ASN A 652 -11.72 -31.00 9.32
N ARG A 653 -12.19 -32.12 8.77
CA ARG A 653 -13.60 -32.35 8.47
C ARG A 653 -14.45 -32.34 9.74
N LEU A 654 -13.98 -32.97 10.82
CA LEU A 654 -14.63 -32.92 12.15
C LEU A 654 -14.70 -31.46 12.67
N ARG A 655 -13.62 -30.68 12.54
CA ARG A 655 -13.65 -29.23 12.90
C ARG A 655 -14.74 -28.47 12.14
N CYS A 656 -14.91 -28.76 10.85
CA CYS A 656 -15.98 -28.19 10.04
C CYS A 656 -17.36 -28.63 10.55
N ARG A 657 -17.53 -29.94 10.79
CA ARG A 657 -18.77 -30.54 11.28
C ARG A 657 -19.21 -29.91 12.60
N VAL A 658 -18.27 -29.74 13.53
CA VAL A 658 -18.52 -29.07 14.81
C VAL A 658 -18.95 -27.62 14.59
N ASN A 659 -18.23 -26.86 13.76
CA ASN A 659 -18.50 -25.45 13.55
C ASN A 659 -19.85 -25.20 12.86
N TYR A 660 -20.18 -25.95 11.80
CA TYR A 660 -21.34 -25.70 10.96
C TYR A 660 -22.61 -26.41 11.42
N HIS A 661 -22.49 -27.57 12.07
CA HIS A 661 -23.63 -28.39 12.45
C HIS A 661 -23.81 -28.51 13.96
N ALA A 662 -22.77 -28.95 14.70
CA ALA A 662 -22.93 -29.29 16.12
C ALA A 662 -23.08 -28.07 17.04
N LEU A 663 -22.36 -26.98 16.77
CA LEU A 663 -22.30 -25.80 17.65
C LEU A 663 -23.42 -24.80 17.33
N LYS A 664 -24.65 -25.17 17.69
CA LYS A 664 -25.86 -24.35 17.54
C LYS A 664 -26.08 -23.42 18.72
N PHE A 665 -26.62 -22.23 18.43
CA PHE A 665 -27.05 -21.31 19.48
C PHE A 665 -28.34 -21.81 20.12
N LEU A 666 -28.66 -21.31 21.31
CA LEU A 666 -29.94 -21.59 21.96
C LEU A 666 -31.13 -21.17 21.08
N PRO A 667 -32.25 -21.93 21.08
CA PRO A 667 -33.42 -21.64 20.26
C PRO A 667 -33.94 -20.20 20.40
N GLU A 668 -33.93 -19.63 21.61
CA GLU A 668 -34.37 -18.25 21.87
C GLU A 668 -33.53 -17.20 21.11
N ILE A 669 -32.21 -17.45 20.97
CA ILE A 669 -31.30 -16.58 20.22
C ILE A 669 -31.57 -16.71 18.72
N GLU A 670 -31.78 -17.93 18.22
CA GLU A 670 -32.10 -18.18 16.82
C GLU A 670 -33.43 -17.54 16.41
N GLU A 671 -34.48 -17.73 17.22
CA GLU A 671 -35.81 -17.16 16.98
C GLU A 671 -35.78 -15.63 16.97
N MET A 672 -35.07 -15.01 17.92
CA MET A 672 -34.95 -13.55 17.95
C MET A 672 -34.17 -13.03 16.73
N ALA A 673 -33.10 -13.70 16.32
CA ALA A 673 -32.38 -13.34 15.09
C ALA A 673 -33.26 -13.46 13.84
N ASP A 674 -34.12 -14.47 13.77
CA ASP A 674 -35.11 -14.64 12.69
C ASP A 674 -36.15 -13.52 12.67
N LYS A 675 -36.65 -13.11 13.84
CA LYS A 675 -37.55 -11.94 13.97
C LYS A 675 -36.85 -10.67 13.46
N LEU A 676 -35.61 -10.42 13.86
CA LEU A 676 -34.84 -9.25 13.40
C LEU A 676 -34.60 -9.26 11.88
N ALA A 677 -34.22 -10.41 11.31
CA ALA A 677 -34.00 -10.56 9.88
C ALA A 677 -35.30 -10.41 9.06
N THR A 678 -36.44 -10.85 9.62
CA THR A 678 -37.76 -10.67 9.01
C THR A 678 -38.19 -9.20 9.05
N ARG A 679 -37.99 -8.52 10.18
CA ARG A 679 -38.24 -7.07 10.32
C ARG A 679 -37.39 -6.26 9.34
N MET A 680 -36.13 -6.63 9.14
CA MET A 680 -35.27 -6.00 8.12
C MET A 680 -35.84 -6.12 6.71
N ARG A 681 -36.33 -7.30 6.33
CA ARG A 681 -36.90 -7.53 4.99
C ARG A 681 -38.20 -6.77 4.75
N ASN A 682 -39.03 -6.65 5.79
CA ASN A 682 -40.38 -6.10 5.69
C ASN A 682 -40.48 -4.61 6.02
N ARG A 683 -39.36 -3.95 6.37
CA ARG A 683 -39.34 -2.58 6.91
C ARG A 683 -39.90 -1.53 5.94
N THR A 684 -39.74 -1.73 4.65
CA THR A 684 -40.17 -0.78 3.60
C THR A 684 -41.55 -1.09 3.02
N GLY A 685 -42.36 -1.94 3.67
CA GLY A 685 -43.72 -2.29 3.22
C GLY A 685 -43.80 -3.36 2.13
N SER A 686 -42.68 -3.64 1.44
CA SER A 686 -42.48 -4.81 0.56
C SER A 686 -41.27 -5.62 1.02
N VAL A 687 -41.25 -6.92 0.68
CA VAL A 687 -40.12 -7.82 0.98
C VAL A 687 -38.94 -7.43 0.10
N ASN A 688 -37.96 -6.74 0.69
CA ASN A 688 -36.77 -6.26 -0.01
C ASN A 688 -35.49 -6.89 0.55
N PRO A 689 -34.45 -7.08 -0.27
CA PRO A 689 -33.17 -7.56 0.21
C PRO A 689 -32.52 -6.54 1.15
N TYR A 690 -31.64 -7.02 2.03
CA TYR A 690 -30.86 -6.16 2.92
C TYR A 690 -29.40 -6.58 3.00
N MET A 691 -28.57 -5.58 3.24
CA MET A 691 -27.14 -5.72 3.44
C MET A 691 -26.84 -5.77 4.94
N ALA A 692 -26.01 -6.70 5.39
CA ALA A 692 -25.41 -6.64 6.71
C ALA A 692 -23.99 -6.07 6.63
N LEU A 693 -23.76 -4.94 7.30
CA LEU A 693 -22.47 -4.27 7.41
C LEU A 693 -21.86 -4.52 8.79
N HIS A 694 -20.80 -5.32 8.85
CA HIS A 694 -20.00 -5.49 10.04
C HIS A 694 -18.94 -4.38 10.15
N LEU A 695 -19.23 -3.41 11.01
CA LEU A 695 -18.41 -2.21 11.21
C LEU A 695 -17.50 -2.38 12.43
N ARG A 696 -16.27 -2.84 12.19
CA ARG A 696 -15.27 -3.07 13.25
C ARG A 696 -14.46 -1.81 13.56
N PHE A 697 -15.15 -0.80 14.11
CA PHE A 697 -14.58 0.51 14.42
C PHE A 697 -14.78 0.90 15.91
N GLU A 698 -14.65 -0.07 16.81
CA GLU A 698 -14.76 0.12 18.24
C GLU A 698 -13.47 0.72 18.84
N LYS A 699 -13.58 1.38 20.00
CA LYS A 699 -12.44 2.01 20.70
C LYS A 699 -11.24 1.06 20.88
N GLY A 700 -11.50 -0.21 21.22
CA GLY A 700 -10.47 -1.23 21.37
C GLY A 700 -9.73 -1.52 20.06
N MET A 701 -10.45 -1.65 18.94
CA MET A 701 -9.86 -1.92 17.62
C MET A 701 -9.07 -0.71 17.09
N VAL A 702 -9.65 0.49 17.22
CA VAL A 702 -8.99 1.76 16.88
C VAL A 702 -7.70 1.95 17.70
N GLY A 703 -7.75 1.63 18.99
CA GLY A 703 -6.59 1.62 19.88
C GLY A 703 -5.51 0.64 19.42
N LEU A 704 -5.88 -0.65 19.26
CA LEU A 704 -4.99 -1.76 18.94
C LEU A 704 -4.33 -1.66 17.56
N SER A 705 -5.01 -1.03 16.60
CA SER A 705 -4.47 -0.86 15.24
C SER A 705 -3.27 0.09 15.19
N PHE A 706 -3.18 1.03 16.14
CA PHE A 706 -2.21 2.13 16.13
C PHE A 706 -2.23 2.93 14.81
N CYS A 707 -3.39 2.98 14.15
CA CYS A 707 -3.61 3.81 12.96
C CYS A 707 -4.00 5.23 13.38
N ASP A 708 -3.78 6.19 12.48
CA ASP A 708 -4.21 7.58 12.66
C ASP A 708 -5.47 7.81 11.85
N PHE A 709 -6.55 8.14 12.54
CA PHE A 709 -7.85 8.41 11.93
C PHE A 709 -8.10 9.91 11.93
N ALA A 710 -9.00 10.38 11.07
CA ALA A 710 -9.45 11.78 11.17
C ALA A 710 -10.02 12.02 12.58
N GLY A 711 -9.91 13.21 13.15
CA GLY A 711 -10.44 13.43 14.50
C GLY A 711 -9.92 14.71 15.12
N THR A 712 -10.60 15.17 16.16
CA THR A 712 -10.19 16.38 16.89
C THR A 712 -8.90 16.14 17.66
N ARG A 713 -8.22 17.22 18.06
CA ARG A 713 -7.03 17.12 18.90
C ARG A 713 -7.31 16.38 20.21
N ASP A 714 -8.50 16.60 20.78
CA ASP A 714 -8.93 15.97 22.03
C ASP A 714 -9.21 14.47 21.84
N GLU A 715 -9.89 14.08 20.75
CA GLU A 715 -10.08 12.66 20.41
C GLU A 715 -8.74 11.93 20.28
N LYS A 716 -7.77 12.55 19.59
CA LYS A 716 -6.43 11.99 19.42
C LYS A 716 -5.66 11.89 20.75
N ALA A 717 -5.78 12.89 21.62
CA ALA A 717 -5.17 12.88 22.96
C ALA A 717 -5.77 11.78 23.85
N MET A 718 -7.10 11.65 23.89
CA MET A 718 -7.77 10.57 24.63
C MET A 718 -7.38 9.18 24.11
N MET A 719 -7.21 9.02 22.80
CA MET A 719 -6.77 7.75 22.21
C MET A 719 -5.30 7.45 22.54
N ALA A 720 -4.44 8.47 22.59
CA ALA A 720 -3.05 8.34 23.00
C ALA A 720 -2.94 7.84 24.45
N GLU A 721 -3.69 8.44 25.37
CA GLU A 721 -3.76 8.00 26.78
C GLU A 721 -4.28 6.56 26.89
N TYR A 722 -5.35 6.23 26.17
CA TYR A 722 -5.89 4.88 26.14
C TYR A 722 -4.85 3.85 25.65
N ARG A 723 -4.10 4.17 24.58
CA ARG A 723 -3.03 3.31 24.05
C ARG A 723 -1.87 3.14 25.04
N GLN A 724 -1.50 4.20 25.75
CA GLN A 724 -0.47 4.15 26.78
C GLN A 724 -0.88 3.25 27.93
N LYS A 725 -2.15 3.33 28.37
CA LYS A 725 -2.69 2.49 29.45
C LYS A 725 -2.80 1.02 29.06
N GLN A 726 -3.33 0.72 27.87
CA GLN A 726 -3.62 -0.67 27.45
C GLN A 726 -2.39 -1.39 26.88
N TRP A 727 -1.50 -0.69 26.17
CA TRP A 727 -0.34 -1.28 25.51
C TRP A 727 0.96 -0.50 25.76
N PRO A 728 1.39 -0.34 27.02
CA PRO A 728 2.52 0.53 27.39
C PRO A 728 3.83 0.14 26.69
N ARG A 729 4.11 -1.18 26.56
CA ARG A 729 5.31 -1.70 25.87
C ARG A 729 5.37 -1.34 24.38
N ARG A 730 4.21 -1.25 23.72
CA ARG A 730 4.10 -0.93 22.28
C ARG A 730 4.03 0.59 22.04
N TYR A 731 3.52 1.35 23.02
CA TYR A 731 3.36 2.79 22.90
C TYR A 731 4.66 3.60 23.12
N LYS A 732 5.54 3.17 24.04
CA LYS A 732 6.81 3.84 24.42
C LYS A 732 6.68 5.38 24.53
N ASN A 733 6.98 6.12 23.46
CA ASN A 733 6.94 7.61 23.40
C ASN A 733 5.93 8.20 22.39
N GLY A 734 5.09 7.38 21.73
CA GLY A 734 4.06 7.85 20.77
C GLY A 734 4.56 8.43 19.43
N SER A 735 5.71 9.10 19.41
CA SER A 735 6.27 9.83 18.26
C SER A 735 6.67 8.95 17.07
N HIS A 736 7.22 7.77 17.34
CA HIS A 736 7.62 6.78 16.31
C HIS A 736 6.42 6.11 15.59
N LEU A 737 5.20 6.27 16.11
CA LEU A 737 4.02 5.61 15.58
C LEU A 737 3.31 6.42 14.50
N TRP A 738 3.53 7.74 14.43
CA TRP A 738 2.82 8.62 13.51
C TRP A 738 3.18 8.40 12.03
N PRO A 739 4.46 8.29 11.63
CA PRO A 739 4.83 8.00 10.24
C PRO A 739 4.31 6.61 9.80
N LEU A 740 4.41 5.62 10.70
CA LEU A 740 3.95 4.26 10.47
C LEU A 740 2.42 4.13 10.46
N ALA A 741 1.70 5.04 11.12
CA ALA A 741 0.24 5.00 11.22
C ALA A 741 -0.44 5.30 9.88
N LEU A 742 0.07 6.27 9.13
CA LEU A 742 -0.41 6.59 7.79
C LEU A 742 -0.03 5.48 6.80
N GLU A 743 1.18 4.95 6.90
CA GLU A 743 1.64 3.82 6.09
C GLU A 743 0.76 2.58 6.27
N LYS A 744 0.38 2.25 7.51
CA LYS A 744 -0.57 1.16 7.79
C LYS A 744 -1.94 1.39 7.14
N ARG A 745 -2.41 2.64 7.05
CA ARG A 745 -3.63 2.95 6.30
C ARG A 745 -3.40 2.74 4.81
N LYS A 746 -2.22 3.11 4.30
CA LYS A 746 -1.80 2.90 2.91
C LYS A 746 -1.75 1.44 2.48
N GLU A 747 -1.19 0.59 3.33
CA GLU A 747 -1.14 -0.85 3.10
C GLU A 747 -2.48 -1.56 3.35
N GLY A 748 -3.55 -0.82 3.66
CA GLY A 748 -4.85 -1.40 4.00
C GLY A 748 -4.82 -2.24 5.29
N ARG A 749 -3.89 -1.98 6.23
CA ARG A 749 -3.79 -2.70 7.52
C ARG A 749 -4.74 -2.15 8.60
N CYS A 750 -5.36 -1.00 8.36
CA CYS A 750 -6.31 -0.38 9.30
C CYS A 750 -7.76 -0.83 9.05
N PRO A 751 -8.68 -0.69 10.02
CA PRO A 751 -10.11 -0.73 9.77
C PRO A 751 -10.56 0.51 8.96
N LEU A 752 -11.62 0.36 8.16
CA LEU A 752 -12.25 1.50 7.47
C LEU A 752 -13.12 2.31 8.43
N GLU A 753 -13.08 3.63 8.29
CA GLU A 753 -14.04 4.53 8.95
C GLU A 753 -15.44 4.37 8.34
N PRO A 754 -16.52 4.70 9.08
CA PRO A 754 -17.89 4.61 8.56
C PRO A 754 -18.09 5.39 7.25
N GLY A 755 -17.51 6.58 7.13
CA GLY A 755 -17.57 7.36 5.88
C GLY A 755 -16.83 6.70 4.72
N GLU A 756 -15.70 6.04 4.97
CA GLU A 756 -14.89 5.41 3.94
C GLU A 756 -15.59 4.20 3.33
N ILE A 757 -16.19 3.35 4.16
CA ILE A 757 -16.98 2.24 3.64
C ILE A 757 -18.21 2.75 2.89
N GLY A 758 -18.84 3.84 3.35
CA GLY A 758 -19.96 4.45 2.65
C GLY A 758 -19.58 4.92 1.23
N ILE A 759 -18.42 5.56 1.08
CA ILE A 759 -17.86 5.96 -0.23
C ILE A 759 -17.70 4.75 -1.15
N ILE A 760 -17.09 3.66 -0.65
CA ILE A 760 -16.90 2.43 -1.44
C ILE A 760 -18.25 1.85 -1.87
N LEU A 761 -19.24 1.78 -0.98
CA LEU A 761 -20.57 1.25 -1.30
C LEU A 761 -21.29 2.12 -2.34
N ARG A 762 -21.18 3.45 -2.24
CA ARG A 762 -21.70 4.38 -3.27
C ARG A 762 -21.03 4.16 -4.62
N ALA A 763 -19.71 3.98 -4.62
CA ALA A 763 -18.95 3.73 -5.84
C ALA A 763 -19.28 2.36 -6.48
N MET A 764 -19.62 1.36 -5.67
CA MET A 764 -20.14 0.07 -6.16
C MET A 764 -21.53 0.17 -6.81
N GLY A 765 -22.27 1.27 -6.58
CA GLY A 765 -23.61 1.48 -7.12
C GLY A 765 -24.75 1.30 -6.12
N TYR A 766 -24.48 1.11 -4.82
CA TYR A 766 -25.55 1.06 -3.82
C TYR A 766 -26.19 2.44 -3.62
N THR A 767 -27.52 2.48 -3.68
CA THR A 767 -28.30 3.71 -3.59
C THR A 767 -28.66 4.07 -2.14
N LYS A 768 -29.21 5.27 -1.92
CA LYS A 768 -29.58 5.74 -0.58
C LYS A 768 -30.75 4.93 0.01
N GLU A 769 -31.50 4.24 -0.84
CA GLU A 769 -32.62 3.37 -0.51
C GLU A 769 -32.16 2.03 0.07
N THR A 770 -30.89 1.66 -0.11
CA THR A 770 -30.30 0.39 0.37
C THR A 770 -30.55 0.19 1.86
N GLN A 771 -31.18 -0.93 2.21
CA GLN A 771 -31.40 -1.32 3.61
C GLN A 771 -30.12 -1.92 4.19
N ILE A 772 -29.60 -1.33 5.26
CA ILE A 772 -28.34 -1.76 5.88
C ILE A 772 -28.56 -2.08 7.36
N TYR A 773 -28.36 -3.34 7.73
CA TYR A 773 -28.22 -3.74 9.12
C TYR A 773 -26.76 -3.55 9.56
N VAL A 774 -26.51 -2.73 10.59
CA VAL A 774 -25.15 -2.48 11.08
C VAL A 774 -24.85 -3.35 12.30
N ALA A 775 -23.97 -4.32 12.12
CA ALA A 775 -23.41 -5.13 13.20
C ALA A 775 -22.11 -4.49 13.71
N SER A 776 -22.16 -3.91 14.90
CA SER A 776 -21.03 -3.18 15.49
C SER A 776 -21.14 -3.15 17.00
N GLY A 777 -20.01 -3.17 17.70
CA GLY A 777 -19.95 -2.63 19.06
C GLY A 777 -20.11 -1.11 19.07
N GLN A 778 -19.84 -0.49 20.23
CA GLN A 778 -19.87 0.98 20.33
C GLN A 778 -18.82 1.62 19.40
N VAL A 779 -19.29 2.30 18.35
CA VAL A 779 -18.46 2.96 17.34
C VAL A 779 -17.68 4.11 17.99
N TYR A 780 -16.36 4.12 17.81
CA TYR A 780 -15.51 5.19 18.31
C TYR A 780 -15.83 6.53 17.60
N GLY A 781 -16.01 7.60 18.39
CA GLY A 781 -16.47 8.91 17.89
C GLY A 781 -18.00 9.03 17.72
N GLY A 782 -18.76 7.97 18.03
CA GLY A 782 -20.22 8.01 18.17
C GLY A 782 -20.97 8.50 16.92
N GLY A 783 -22.05 9.26 17.15
CA GLY A 783 -22.94 9.76 16.09
C GLY A 783 -22.23 10.61 15.03
N ASN A 784 -21.27 11.46 15.45
CA ASN A 784 -20.50 12.30 14.52
C ASN A 784 -19.69 11.47 13.52
N ARG A 785 -19.11 10.36 13.98
CA ARG A 785 -18.35 9.45 13.12
C ARG A 785 -19.23 8.63 12.18
N MET A 786 -20.46 8.33 12.62
CA MET A 786 -21.48 7.62 11.84
C MET A 786 -22.23 8.52 10.85
N ALA A 787 -22.22 9.83 11.04
CA ALA A 787 -22.99 10.78 10.24
C ALA A 787 -22.72 10.71 8.73
N PRO A 788 -21.48 10.56 8.23
CA PRO A 788 -21.24 10.39 6.80
C PRO A 788 -21.93 9.15 6.23
N LEU A 789 -21.87 8.02 6.94
CA LEU A 789 -22.50 6.77 6.52
C LEU A 789 -24.03 6.88 6.56
N ARG A 790 -24.59 7.44 7.63
CA ARG A 790 -26.04 7.68 7.79
C ARG A 790 -26.59 8.63 6.72
N ASN A 791 -25.82 9.63 6.29
CA ASN A 791 -26.26 10.54 5.25
C ASN A 791 -26.28 9.88 3.86
N MET A 792 -25.31 8.99 3.56
CA MET A 792 -25.30 8.24 2.31
C MET A 792 -26.35 7.11 2.29
N PHE A 793 -26.64 6.50 3.44
CA PHE A 793 -27.58 5.38 3.60
C PHE A 793 -28.53 5.62 4.80
N PRO A 794 -29.59 6.43 4.63
CA PRO A 794 -30.53 6.75 5.70
C PRO A 794 -31.31 5.54 6.24
N ASN A 795 -31.45 4.48 5.45
CA ASN A 795 -32.12 3.24 5.84
C ASN A 795 -31.24 2.31 6.69
N LEU A 796 -30.11 2.77 7.20
CA LEU A 796 -29.28 1.98 8.11
C LEU A 796 -29.88 1.91 9.52
N VAL A 797 -29.85 0.71 10.10
CA VAL A 797 -30.42 0.41 11.43
C VAL A 797 -29.54 -0.59 12.18
N THR A 798 -29.63 -0.59 13.50
CA THR A 798 -29.00 -1.59 14.37
C THR A 798 -30.06 -2.53 14.98
N LYS A 799 -29.62 -3.55 15.72
CA LYS A 799 -30.54 -4.43 16.47
C LYS A 799 -31.40 -3.65 17.49
N GLU A 800 -30.85 -2.60 18.09
CA GLU A 800 -31.56 -1.73 19.03
C GLU A 800 -32.66 -0.90 18.36
N ASP A 801 -32.52 -0.61 17.06
CA ASP A 801 -33.55 0.08 16.27
C ASP A 801 -34.68 -0.87 15.82
N LEU A 802 -34.41 -2.19 15.77
CA LEU A 802 -35.32 -3.22 15.25
C LEU A 802 -36.06 -4.00 16.34
N ALA A 803 -35.47 -4.13 17.52
CA ALA A 803 -36.06 -4.80 18.68
C ALA A 803 -36.81 -3.80 19.57
N SER A 804 -37.87 -4.25 20.24
CA SER A 804 -38.41 -3.49 21.37
C SER A 804 -37.42 -3.47 22.53
N LYS A 805 -37.59 -2.53 23.48
CA LYS A 805 -36.71 -2.45 24.66
C LYS A 805 -36.81 -3.71 25.51
N GLU A 806 -38.00 -4.29 25.62
CA GLU A 806 -38.30 -5.49 26.40
C GLU A 806 -37.67 -6.73 25.76
N GLU A 807 -37.79 -6.87 24.43
CA GLU A 807 -37.21 -8.00 23.68
C GLU A 807 -35.69 -8.05 23.81
N ILE A 808 -35.02 -6.90 23.74
CA ILE A 808 -33.56 -6.84 23.77
C ILE A 808 -32.97 -6.93 25.18
N GLU A 809 -33.72 -6.56 26.22
CA GLU A 809 -33.23 -6.52 27.61
C GLU A 809 -32.85 -7.92 28.10
N HIS A 810 -33.61 -8.96 27.71
CA HIS A 810 -33.30 -10.36 28.01
C HIS A 810 -31.88 -10.74 27.57
N PHE A 811 -31.47 -10.31 26.38
CA PHE A 811 -30.17 -10.62 25.80
C PHE A 811 -29.05 -9.72 26.30
N LYS A 812 -29.34 -8.53 26.87
CA LYS A 812 -28.31 -7.61 27.39
C LYS A 812 -27.58 -8.15 28.62
N LYS A 813 -28.16 -9.13 29.33
CA LYS A 813 -27.52 -9.82 30.46
C LYS A 813 -26.17 -10.41 30.06
N HIS A 814 -26.04 -10.86 28.82
CA HIS A 814 -24.86 -11.51 28.27
C HIS A 814 -24.42 -10.80 26.98
N VAL A 815 -23.27 -10.10 27.00
CA VAL A 815 -22.73 -9.42 25.80
C VAL A 815 -22.50 -10.42 24.66
N THR A 816 -22.14 -11.65 25.02
CA THR A 816 -21.99 -12.77 24.09
C THR A 816 -23.30 -13.10 23.35
N SER A 817 -24.47 -13.00 23.99
CA SER A 817 -25.77 -13.23 23.33
C SER A 817 -26.09 -12.16 22.30
N LEU A 818 -25.82 -10.88 22.60
CA LEU A 818 -25.98 -9.80 21.63
C LEU A 818 -25.08 -9.98 20.40
N ALA A 819 -23.85 -10.46 20.60
CA ALA A 819 -22.94 -10.77 19.50
C ALA A 819 -23.42 -11.97 18.67
N ALA A 820 -24.09 -12.95 19.29
CA ALA A 820 -24.71 -14.08 18.61
C ALA A 820 -25.89 -13.64 17.72
N LEU A 821 -26.72 -12.70 18.19
CA LEU A 821 -27.77 -12.08 17.38
C LEU A 821 -27.19 -11.38 16.14
N ASP A 822 -26.19 -10.51 16.33
CA ASP A 822 -25.51 -9.83 15.21
C ASP A 822 -24.94 -10.86 14.21
N PHE A 823 -24.36 -11.96 14.70
CA PHE A 823 -23.81 -13.03 13.87
C PHE A 823 -24.90 -13.69 13.00
N LEU A 824 -26.01 -14.09 13.59
CA LEU A 824 -27.11 -14.76 12.87
C LEU A 824 -27.82 -13.83 11.89
N VAL A 825 -28.08 -12.57 12.26
CA VAL A 825 -28.70 -11.58 11.37
C VAL A 825 -27.76 -11.26 10.19
N CYS A 826 -26.45 -11.21 10.40
CA CYS A 826 -25.47 -11.09 9.32
C CYS A 826 -25.48 -12.31 8.39
N LEU A 827 -25.54 -13.51 8.96
CA LEU A 827 -25.54 -14.75 8.19
C LEU A 827 -26.76 -14.82 7.26
N LYS A 828 -27.93 -14.40 7.76
CA LYS A 828 -29.21 -14.38 7.02
C LYS A 828 -29.33 -13.25 5.99
N SER A 829 -28.37 -12.34 5.86
CA SER A 829 -28.44 -11.22 4.90
C SER A 829 -28.22 -11.63 3.44
N ASP A 830 -28.69 -10.83 2.49
CA ASP A 830 -28.46 -11.08 1.06
C ASP A 830 -27.02 -10.73 0.67
N VAL A 831 -26.52 -9.59 1.19
CA VAL A 831 -25.13 -9.15 1.04
C VAL A 831 -24.50 -8.93 2.40
N PHE A 832 -23.33 -9.53 2.64
CA PHE A 832 -22.52 -9.26 3.82
C PHE A 832 -21.32 -8.38 3.45
N VAL A 833 -21.02 -7.35 4.23
CA VAL A 833 -19.89 -6.45 4.03
C VAL A 833 -19.11 -6.29 5.34
N MET A 834 -17.79 -6.33 5.27
CA MET A 834 -16.90 -6.15 6.44
C MET A 834 -16.02 -4.91 6.28
N THR A 835 -15.79 -4.14 7.35
CA THR A 835 -14.84 -3.00 7.30
C THR A 835 -13.42 -3.38 7.71
N HIS A 836 -13.26 -4.49 8.41
CA HIS A 836 -11.97 -5.02 8.83
C HIS A 836 -12.05 -6.53 9.10
N GLY A 837 -10.89 -7.19 9.05
CA GLY A 837 -10.74 -8.61 9.37
C GLY A 837 -11.06 -8.93 10.83
N GLY A 838 -11.07 -10.24 11.13
CA GLY A 838 -11.30 -10.78 12.47
C GLY A 838 -12.18 -12.02 12.42
N ASN A 839 -12.27 -12.74 13.55
CA ASN A 839 -12.94 -14.04 13.59
C ASN A 839 -14.45 -13.97 13.28
N PHE A 840 -15.13 -12.87 13.63
CA PHE A 840 -16.54 -12.64 13.26
C PHE A 840 -16.72 -12.69 11.74
N ALA A 841 -16.02 -11.81 11.02
CA ALA A 841 -16.16 -11.71 9.57
C ALA A 841 -15.70 -12.99 8.85
N LYS A 842 -14.62 -13.61 9.33
CA LYS A 842 -14.11 -14.88 8.79
C LYS A 842 -15.16 -15.98 8.85
N LEU A 843 -15.74 -16.20 10.04
CA LEU A 843 -16.76 -17.23 10.23
C LEU A 843 -17.99 -16.94 9.38
N ILE A 844 -18.49 -15.71 9.32
CA ILE A 844 -19.63 -15.37 8.44
C ILE A 844 -19.35 -15.70 6.98
N ILE A 845 -18.17 -15.31 6.46
CA ILE A 845 -17.78 -15.64 5.08
C ILE A 845 -17.71 -17.15 4.88
N GLY A 846 -17.10 -17.89 5.81
CA GLY A 846 -17.03 -19.35 5.75
C GLY A 846 -18.40 -20.02 5.77
N PHE A 847 -19.28 -19.61 6.68
CA PHE A 847 -20.67 -20.09 6.74
C PHE A 847 -21.45 -19.79 5.47
N ARG A 848 -21.31 -18.60 4.89
CA ARG A 848 -21.96 -18.23 3.63
C ARG A 848 -21.42 -19.03 2.45
N ARG A 849 -20.11 -19.34 2.44
CA ARG A 849 -19.49 -20.25 1.47
C ARG A 849 -20.00 -21.68 1.62
N TYR A 850 -20.12 -22.17 2.85
CA TYR A 850 -20.58 -23.52 3.16
C TYR A 850 -22.09 -23.70 2.88
N MET A 851 -22.95 -22.93 3.54
CA MET A 851 -24.41 -23.09 3.49
C MET A 851 -25.05 -22.42 2.26
N GLY A 852 -24.50 -21.31 1.77
CA GLY A 852 -25.17 -20.40 0.85
C GLY A 852 -25.19 -20.80 -0.64
N ARG A 853 -24.77 -22.03 -0.98
CA ARG A 853 -24.58 -22.52 -2.36
C ARG A 853 -23.90 -21.48 -3.27
N HIS A 854 -23.00 -20.69 -2.69
CA HIS A 854 -22.24 -19.60 -3.33
C HIS A 854 -23.05 -18.49 -4.01
N ARG A 855 -24.38 -18.42 -3.82
CA ARG A 855 -25.24 -17.34 -4.37
C ARG A 855 -25.15 -16.05 -3.55
N LEU A 856 -25.00 -16.20 -2.24
CA LEU A 856 -24.95 -15.10 -1.28
C LEU A 856 -23.61 -14.35 -1.35
N LYS A 857 -23.68 -13.03 -1.59
CA LYS A 857 -22.49 -12.19 -1.82
C LYS A 857 -21.84 -11.77 -0.50
N SER A 858 -20.52 -11.86 -0.41
CA SER A 858 -19.75 -11.35 0.74
C SER A 858 -18.65 -10.43 0.26
N ILE A 859 -18.80 -9.13 0.48
CA ILE A 859 -17.89 -8.11 -0.02
C ILE A 859 -16.77 -7.90 0.99
N LYS A 860 -15.53 -8.02 0.51
CA LYS A 860 -14.30 -7.69 1.27
C LYS A 860 -13.67 -6.43 0.66
N PRO A 861 -14.02 -5.23 1.17
CA PRO A 861 -13.50 -3.97 0.69
C PRO A 861 -11.99 -3.95 0.57
N ASP A 862 -11.47 -3.40 -0.53
CA ASP A 862 -10.06 -3.06 -0.63
C ASP A 862 -9.77 -1.79 0.17
N LYS A 863 -9.16 -2.00 1.34
CA LYS A 863 -8.85 -0.91 2.26
C LYS A 863 -7.65 -0.08 1.80
N GLY A 864 -6.76 -0.67 1.00
CA GLY A 864 -5.63 0.03 0.40
C GLY A 864 -6.08 0.95 -0.73
N LEU A 865 -7.20 0.64 -1.39
CA LEU A 865 -7.78 1.53 -2.40
C LEU A 865 -8.14 2.91 -1.83
N MET A 866 -8.68 2.96 -0.61
CA MET A 866 -8.93 4.22 0.10
C MET A 866 -7.67 5.05 0.35
N SER A 867 -6.50 4.44 0.25
CA SER A 867 -5.25 5.13 0.49
C SER A 867 -4.62 5.80 -0.71
N LYS A 868 -4.88 5.29 -1.92
CA LYS A 868 -4.67 6.02 -3.16
C LYS A 868 -5.50 7.31 -3.11
N PHE A 869 -6.72 7.21 -2.59
CA PHE A 869 -7.60 8.34 -2.34
C PHE A 869 -7.10 9.33 -1.26
N PHE A 870 -6.54 8.88 -0.12
CA PHE A 870 -5.94 9.80 0.85
C PHE A 870 -4.70 10.55 0.33
N GLY A 871 -4.07 10.04 -0.73
CA GLY A 871 -2.85 10.60 -1.32
C GLY A 871 -3.08 11.56 -2.48
N ASP A 872 -4.22 11.46 -3.17
CA ASP A 872 -4.56 12.27 -4.34
C ASP A 872 -5.92 12.99 -4.14
N PRO A 873 -5.92 14.25 -3.69
CA PRO A 873 -7.15 15.01 -3.48
C PRO A 873 -7.86 15.39 -4.78
N TYR A 874 -7.25 15.15 -5.95
CA TYR A 874 -7.78 15.49 -7.27
C TYR A 874 -8.32 14.27 -8.04
N MET A 875 -8.30 13.07 -7.45
CA MET A 875 -8.82 11.85 -8.07
C MET A 875 -10.29 12.04 -8.50
N PRO A 876 -10.60 11.88 -9.81
CA PRO A 876 -11.96 11.99 -10.31
C PRO A 876 -12.87 10.87 -9.79
N TRP A 877 -14.14 11.18 -9.47
CA TRP A 877 -15.12 10.18 -9.03
C TRP A 877 -15.25 9.00 -10.00
N ALA A 878 -15.26 9.26 -11.31
CA ALA A 878 -15.40 8.22 -12.33
C ALA A 878 -14.23 7.20 -12.29
N THR A 879 -13.00 7.69 -12.13
CA THR A 879 -11.80 6.84 -12.02
C THR A 879 -11.85 6.00 -10.73
N PHE A 880 -12.27 6.60 -9.62
CA PHE A 880 -12.42 5.86 -8.37
C PHE A 880 -13.49 4.78 -8.45
N VAL A 881 -14.64 5.07 -9.09
CA VAL A 881 -15.68 4.09 -9.35
C VAL A 881 -15.14 2.93 -10.17
N GLU A 882 -14.40 3.21 -11.24
CA GLU A 882 -13.78 2.17 -12.08
C GLU A 882 -12.81 1.29 -11.29
N ASP A 883 -11.92 1.89 -10.49
CA ASP A 883 -11.00 1.16 -9.62
C ASP A 883 -11.72 0.29 -8.58
N VAL A 884 -12.77 0.83 -7.93
CA VAL A 884 -13.61 0.09 -6.99
C VAL A 884 -14.24 -1.10 -7.70
N MET A 885 -14.80 -0.89 -8.89
CA MET A 885 -15.45 -1.96 -9.63
C MET A 885 -14.48 -3.07 -10.02
N ILE A 886 -13.34 -2.73 -10.66
CA ILE A 886 -12.32 -3.69 -11.08
C ILE A 886 -11.80 -4.49 -9.89
N THR A 887 -11.43 -3.80 -8.81
CA THR A 887 -10.81 -4.43 -7.63
C THR A 887 -11.77 -5.39 -6.91
N HIS A 888 -13.07 -5.13 -6.95
CA HIS A 888 -14.06 -5.93 -6.22
C HIS A 888 -14.73 -7.03 -7.05
N GLN A 889 -14.41 -7.18 -8.34
CA GLN A 889 -14.89 -8.30 -9.16
C GLN A 889 -14.56 -9.67 -8.56
N THR A 890 -13.39 -9.82 -7.93
CA THR A 890 -12.93 -11.08 -7.33
C THR A 890 -13.14 -11.14 -5.81
N ARG A 891 -13.65 -10.07 -5.19
CA ARG A 891 -13.76 -9.91 -3.71
C ARG A 891 -15.19 -10.05 -3.21
N THR A 892 -15.95 -10.95 -3.84
CA THR A 892 -17.39 -11.16 -3.60
C THR A 892 -17.71 -12.39 -2.74
N GLY A 893 -16.69 -13.00 -2.13
CA GLY A 893 -16.85 -14.13 -1.22
C GLY A 893 -16.97 -15.48 -1.92
N LEU A 894 -16.76 -15.53 -3.24
CA LEU A 894 -16.64 -16.78 -3.98
C LEU A 894 -15.47 -17.63 -3.44
N PRO A 895 -15.52 -18.97 -3.58
CA PRO A 895 -14.42 -19.82 -3.12
C PRO A 895 -13.14 -19.56 -3.92
N GLU A 896 -12.02 -19.49 -3.21
CA GLU A 896 -10.69 -19.27 -3.78
C GLU A 896 -9.93 -20.59 -3.78
N SER A 897 -9.18 -20.91 -4.86
CA SER A 897 -8.30 -22.09 -4.88
C SER A 897 -7.35 -22.08 -3.70
N THR A 898 -7.41 -23.10 -2.86
CA THR A 898 -6.67 -23.16 -1.59
C THR A 898 -5.19 -23.44 -1.82
N PHE A 899 -4.34 -22.69 -1.11
CA PHE A 899 -2.96 -23.09 -0.82
C PHE A 899 -2.94 -23.99 0.44
N PRO A 900 -1.88 -24.78 0.67
CA PRO A 900 -1.80 -25.72 1.81
C PRO A 900 -1.98 -25.10 3.21
N HIS A 901 -1.84 -23.77 3.34
CA HIS A 901 -1.81 -23.03 4.61
C HIS A 901 -3.05 -22.13 4.85
N TYR A 902 -4.16 -22.37 4.16
CA TYR A 902 -5.31 -21.46 4.18
C TYR A 902 -6.20 -21.61 5.43
N ASP A 903 -6.81 -20.51 5.88
CA ASP A 903 -7.71 -20.45 7.05
C ASP A 903 -9.04 -21.19 6.77
N LEU A 904 -9.21 -22.36 7.40
CA LEU A 904 -10.39 -23.23 7.30
C LEU A 904 -11.72 -22.50 7.57
N TRP A 905 -11.68 -21.49 8.45
CA TRP A 905 -12.88 -20.79 8.91
C TRP A 905 -13.37 -19.73 7.93
N GLU A 906 -12.47 -19.17 7.10
CA GLU A 906 -12.82 -18.19 6.05
C GLU A 906 -13.05 -18.90 4.71
N ASN A 907 -12.30 -19.97 4.39
CA ASN A 907 -12.42 -20.71 3.12
C ASN A 907 -12.52 -22.23 3.35
N PRO A 908 -13.74 -22.74 3.59
CA PRO A 908 -13.97 -24.13 4.02
C PRO A 908 -13.89 -25.17 2.91
N LEU A 909 -13.18 -24.93 1.79
CA LEU A 909 -13.21 -25.75 0.57
C LEU A 909 -12.81 -27.22 0.78
N THR A 910 -11.60 -27.63 0.40
CA THR A 910 -11.21 -29.05 0.38
C THR A 910 -11.42 -29.81 1.70
N PRO A 911 -11.39 -29.20 2.90
CA PRO A 911 -11.64 -29.93 4.14
C PRO A 911 -13.10 -30.02 4.59
N CYS A 912 -13.99 -29.12 4.14
CA CYS A 912 -15.41 -29.14 4.56
C CYS A 912 -16.39 -29.39 3.40
N MET A 913 -15.97 -29.13 2.17
CA MET A 913 -16.80 -29.13 0.97
C MET A 913 -16.21 -30.07 -0.10
N CYS A 914 -17.10 -30.60 -0.92
CA CYS A 914 -16.78 -31.53 -2.00
C CYS A 914 -17.21 -30.90 -3.32
N ARG A 915 -16.60 -31.33 -4.44
CA ARG A 915 -17.10 -30.96 -5.77
C ARG A 915 -18.55 -31.47 -5.92
N ALA A 916 -19.41 -30.60 -6.45
CA ALA A 916 -20.85 -30.84 -6.55
C ALA A 916 -21.17 -32.01 -7.47
#